data_AF-A0A1E3BAE4-F1
#
_entry.id   AF-A0A1E3BAE4-F1
#
_cell.length_a   1.000
_cell.length_b   1.000
_cell.length_c   1.000
_cell.angle_alpha   90.00
_cell.angle_beta   90.00
_cell.angle_gamma   90.00
#
_symmetry.space_group_name_H-M   'P 1'
#
loop_
_entity.id
_entity.type
_entity.pdbx_description
1 polymer ?
#
loop_
_entity_poly.entity_id
_entity_poly.type
_entity_poly.pdbx_seq_one_letter_code
_entity_poly.pdbx_strand_id
1 'polypeptide(L)'
;MHHPVLLATVIILLGHLLFRLYRSYHRLKHIPGPKWAKLTNLQRVWWVQTRRAHEIHQQLHERYGTSARFGPNMVSISDPEAIPVIYPARMGFPKSDFYRTQMPYSRKGGALPVVFNTRDEHLHKQLRSPIASLYPMTNVRLDSRFVKTQCEFDLGNWLQYFAFEVMGTLSFSKRYGFLENGCDTNGLLESIWAFMKRVVLYMGQIPWFDEVWYKNWFVALLRSTPGMPILRIVDKHITARQRTTQDSDDANKATLNSQLDGRKDMLSQFLETQATNPAVPSWAPRAWTFSNVIAGSDSTGNVMRTVMYNIIAHPQSLHHLRDELQEAQQQGNLSQPFPTFKQVRQLPYLDACVRGGASNPPALLSSVRAGCSGGWNYYLWDFLPAGNGGGNESGQRQKMENSVLTFGSGRRTCLGKNIAILEIMKLVPALIINYETQLVDPARGTTLDLNPSLFWEPPMKGLDVVKSPDYSFLISNGNRHVLFDLGMRHDWENLPPKTLSLIKNTTNVDIGPNIADVLDSDVSGLNIRSKDIEAIIWSHHHFDHTGDPSTFPESTTLVVGPGVKDVAWPGYPTSTNGTVLDSDIAGREVREISFSKNAAETVQLGPFDAHDYFGDGSFYLLDAPGHSVGHLCGLARVTTDPDTFVFMGGDCCHHAGVLRPSRYLPLPFSEGSEDSSLCAEMESTQGSAKTDAFFRVSPALTLNHGQALETVEKIKVLEGSGEVFVILAHDGTL
;
A
#
# COMPACT_ATOMS: atom_id res chain seq x y z
N MET A 1 33.64 51.41 23.67
CA MET A 1 33.48 50.76 25.00
C MET A 1 32.54 49.55 25.02
N HIS A 2 31.84 49.16 23.94
CA HIS A 2 30.87 48.04 23.96
C HIS A 2 31.44 46.64 23.64
N HIS A 3 32.61 46.53 23.01
CA HIS A 3 33.23 45.24 22.65
C HIS A 3 33.63 44.32 23.82
N PRO A 4 34.24 44.79 24.92
CA PRO A 4 34.67 43.90 26.01
C PRO A 4 33.49 43.33 26.81
N VAL A 5 32.40 44.09 26.94
CA VAL A 5 31.17 43.63 27.62
C VAL A 5 30.44 42.56 26.79
N LEU A 6 30.41 42.73 25.47
CA LEU A 6 29.84 41.74 24.55
C LEU A 6 30.66 40.44 24.56
N LEU A 7 31.99 40.55 24.59
CA LEU A 7 32.87 39.37 24.65
C LEU A 7 32.74 38.62 25.98
N ALA A 8 32.70 39.34 27.11
CA ALA A 8 32.50 38.74 28.43
C ALA A 8 31.14 38.04 28.56
N THR A 9 30.06 38.64 28.03
CA THR A 9 28.73 38.02 28.03
C THR A 9 28.68 36.76 27.16
N VAL A 10 29.32 36.78 25.98
CA VAL A 10 29.43 35.60 25.11
C VAL A 10 30.19 34.46 25.80
N ILE A 11 31.30 34.76 26.48
CA ILE A 11 32.10 33.76 27.23
C ILE A 11 31.29 33.17 28.39
N ILE A 12 30.56 33.98 29.15
CA ILE A 12 29.71 33.50 30.26
C ILE A 12 28.58 32.60 29.73
N LEU A 13 27.93 32.99 28.63
CA LEU A 13 26.87 32.20 28.00
C LEU A 13 27.41 30.86 27.46
N LEU A 14 28.58 30.87 26.82
CA LEU A 14 29.28 29.67 26.35
C LEU A 14 29.69 28.77 27.52
N GLY A 15 30.26 29.33 28.59
CA GLY A 15 30.64 28.58 29.79
C GLY A 15 29.42 27.93 30.46
N HIS A 16 28.31 28.65 30.57
CA HIS A 16 27.06 28.11 31.10
C HIS A 16 26.46 27.02 30.21
N LEU A 17 26.51 27.19 28.89
CA LEU A 17 26.06 26.18 27.93
C LEU A 17 26.91 24.91 28.04
N LEU A 18 28.24 25.04 28.05
CA LEU A 18 29.17 23.92 28.19
C LEU A 18 28.98 23.20 29.53
N PHE A 19 28.79 23.93 30.63
CA PHE A 19 28.49 23.36 31.93
C PHE A 19 27.16 22.58 31.92
N ARG A 20 26.11 23.11 31.28
CA ARG A 20 24.83 22.39 31.12
C ARG A 20 24.97 21.12 30.28
N LEU A 21 25.72 21.18 29.18
CA LEU A 21 25.98 20.02 28.33
C LEU A 21 26.79 18.95 29.07
N TYR A 22 27.86 19.35 29.78
CA TYR A 22 28.66 18.45 30.61
C TYR A 22 27.83 17.79 31.71
N ARG A 23 27.05 18.60 32.45
CA ARG A 23 26.16 18.08 33.50
C ARG A 23 25.13 17.10 32.93
N SER A 24 24.51 17.41 31.80
CA SER A 24 23.54 16.52 31.14
C SER A 24 24.22 15.23 30.63
N TYR A 25 25.42 15.32 30.06
CA TYR A 25 26.18 14.15 29.61
C TYR A 25 26.57 13.25 30.78
N HIS A 26 27.21 13.80 31.81
CA HIS A 26 27.75 13.06 32.96
C HIS A 26 26.65 12.32 33.72
N ARG A 27 25.48 12.95 33.88
CA ARG A 27 24.36 12.42 34.67
C ARG A 27 23.70 11.17 34.07
N LEU A 28 23.80 10.97 32.75
CA LEU A 28 23.28 9.80 32.03
C LEU A 28 24.37 9.02 31.31
N LYS A 29 25.62 9.08 31.81
CA LYS A 29 26.76 8.39 31.19
C LYS A 29 26.59 6.86 31.18
N HIS A 30 25.86 6.31 32.16
CA HIS A 30 25.62 4.87 32.30
C HIS A 30 24.63 4.31 31.26
N ILE A 31 23.82 5.15 30.60
CA ILE A 31 22.86 4.70 29.60
C ILE A 31 23.52 4.70 28.21
N PRO A 32 23.51 3.56 27.49
CA PRO A 32 24.07 3.47 26.15
C PRO A 32 23.23 4.27 25.13
N GLY A 33 23.83 4.60 23.99
CA GLY A 33 23.13 5.35 22.92
C GLY A 33 24.10 6.09 21.99
N PRO A 34 23.58 6.64 20.88
CA PRO A 34 24.39 7.35 19.88
C PRO A 34 25.15 8.56 20.46
N LYS A 35 26.38 8.78 19.96
CA LYS A 35 27.26 9.87 20.45
C LYS A 35 26.60 11.26 20.35
N TRP A 36 25.94 11.56 19.23
CA TRP A 36 25.29 12.86 18.99
C TRP A 36 24.01 13.04 19.81
N ALA A 37 23.20 11.98 19.97
CA ALA A 37 21.98 11.96 20.77
C ALA A 37 22.26 12.26 22.26
N LYS A 38 23.44 11.90 22.76
CA LYS A 38 23.88 12.23 24.12
C LYS A 38 24.12 13.73 24.34
N LEU A 39 24.43 14.48 23.28
CA LEU A 39 24.83 15.89 23.35
C LEU A 39 23.74 16.85 22.88
N THR A 40 22.95 16.48 21.87
CA THR A 40 21.95 17.37 21.27
C THR A 40 20.67 16.65 20.87
N ASN A 41 19.55 17.39 20.87
CA ASN A 41 18.28 16.93 20.31
C ASN A 41 18.21 17.06 18.78
N LEU A 42 19.21 17.67 18.12
CA LEU A 42 19.22 17.82 16.66
C LEU A 42 19.21 16.47 15.93
N GLN A 43 19.86 15.44 16.50
CA GLN A 43 19.84 14.11 15.91
C GLN A 43 18.42 13.53 15.85
N ARG A 44 17.57 13.80 16.86
CA ARG A 44 16.16 13.38 16.86
C ARG A 44 15.35 14.11 15.80
N VAL A 45 15.59 15.41 15.62
CA VAL A 45 14.96 16.20 14.54
C VAL A 45 15.30 15.58 13.18
N TRP A 46 16.56 15.20 13.00
CA TRP A 46 16.99 14.53 11.77
C TRP A 46 16.31 13.17 11.58
N TRP A 47 16.24 12.31 12.61
CA TRP A 47 15.53 11.02 12.51
C TRP A 47 14.09 11.15 12.05
N VAL A 48 13.34 12.10 12.61
CA VAL A 48 11.94 12.29 12.23
C VAL A 48 11.76 12.93 10.85
N GLN A 49 12.75 13.71 10.37
CA GLN A 49 12.78 14.23 9.00
C GLN A 49 12.93 13.14 7.94
N THR A 50 13.65 12.05 8.24
CA THR A 50 13.80 10.92 7.32
C THR A 50 12.49 10.14 7.08
N ARG A 51 11.45 10.38 7.89
CA ARG A 51 10.19 9.59 7.95
C ARG A 51 10.38 8.12 8.33
N ARG A 52 11.61 7.69 8.62
CA ARG A 52 11.99 6.33 9.02
C ARG A 52 12.38 6.25 10.50
N ALA A 53 11.89 7.18 11.32
CA ALA A 53 12.23 7.25 12.74
C ALA A 53 11.90 5.95 13.49
N HIS A 54 10.85 5.24 13.08
CA HIS A 54 10.44 3.98 13.70
C HIS A 54 11.47 2.86 13.47
N GLU A 55 11.91 2.68 12.23
CA GLU A 55 13.00 1.76 11.87
C GLU A 55 14.30 2.12 12.58
N ILE A 56 14.64 3.41 12.63
CA ILE A 56 15.84 3.88 13.34
C ILE A 56 15.74 3.56 14.83
N HIS A 57 14.60 3.79 15.47
CA HIS A 57 14.41 3.48 16.88
C HIS A 57 14.54 1.96 17.15
N GLN A 58 13.99 1.13 16.26
CA GLN A 58 14.13 -0.32 16.33
C GLN A 58 15.61 -0.74 16.24
N GLN A 59 16.33 -0.29 15.21
CA GLN A 59 17.77 -0.59 15.03
C GLN A 59 18.61 -0.12 16.22
N LEU A 60 18.26 1.00 16.85
CA LEU A 60 18.94 1.49 18.04
C LEU A 60 18.70 0.59 19.25
N HIS A 61 17.48 0.06 19.42
CA HIS A 61 17.17 -0.90 20.47
C HIS A 61 17.82 -2.26 20.23
N GLU A 62 17.91 -2.72 18.98
CA GLU A 62 18.67 -3.91 18.60
C GLU A 62 20.17 -3.76 18.94
N ARG A 63 20.73 -2.56 18.75
CA ARG A 63 22.15 -2.29 19.01
C ARG A 63 22.51 -2.01 20.46
N TYR A 64 21.68 -1.27 21.19
CA TYR A 64 21.98 -0.77 22.54
C TYR A 64 21.19 -1.46 23.65
N GLY A 65 20.25 -2.34 23.30
CA GLY A 65 19.41 -3.11 24.21
C GLY A 65 18.10 -2.41 24.57
N THR A 66 17.46 -2.90 25.65
CA THR A 66 16.12 -2.47 26.06
C THR A 66 16.03 -1.02 26.51
N SER A 67 17.14 -0.38 26.87
CA SER A 67 17.21 1.03 27.23
C SER A 67 18.27 1.76 26.43
N ALA A 68 17.88 2.82 25.73
CA ALA A 68 18.76 3.58 24.84
C ALA A 68 18.53 5.08 24.97
N ARG A 69 19.61 5.87 25.03
CA ARG A 69 19.54 7.33 25.13
C ARG A 69 19.35 7.96 23.75
N PHE A 70 18.18 8.58 23.55
CA PHE A 70 17.80 9.24 22.29
C PHE A 70 18.00 10.76 22.33
N GLY A 71 18.16 11.36 23.50
CA GLY A 71 18.45 12.79 23.64
C GLY A 71 19.24 13.10 24.93
N PRO A 72 19.68 14.36 25.11
CA PRO A 72 20.43 14.75 26.31
C PRO A 72 19.67 14.46 27.60
N ASN A 73 18.34 14.60 27.60
CA ASN A 73 17.48 14.27 28.73
C ASN A 73 16.35 13.30 28.34
N MET A 74 16.58 12.43 27.35
CA MET A 74 15.56 11.51 26.83
C MET A 74 16.08 10.08 26.71
N VAL A 75 15.38 9.16 27.37
CA VAL A 75 15.71 7.74 27.40
C VAL A 75 14.54 6.96 26.82
N SER A 76 14.83 6.16 25.80
CA SER A 76 13.91 5.21 25.18
C SER A 76 13.99 3.87 25.91
N ILE A 77 12.84 3.26 26.19
CA ILE A 77 12.68 1.97 26.87
C ILE A 77 11.80 1.11 25.99
N SER A 78 12.22 -0.12 25.68
CA SER A 78 11.47 -1.09 24.87
C SER A 78 11.07 -2.34 25.66
N ASP A 79 11.01 -2.21 27.00
CA ASP A 79 10.66 -3.30 27.91
C ASP A 79 9.17 -3.22 28.31
N PRO A 80 8.35 -4.25 28.01
CA PRO A 80 6.96 -4.34 28.43
C PRO A 80 6.75 -4.21 29.95
N GLU A 81 7.70 -4.67 30.77
CA GLU A 81 7.58 -4.60 32.23
C GLU A 81 7.63 -3.15 32.75
N ALA A 82 8.15 -2.21 31.94
CA ALA A 82 8.15 -0.80 32.25
C ALA A 82 6.76 -0.14 32.08
N ILE A 83 5.83 -0.74 31.34
CA ILE A 83 4.50 -0.20 31.08
C ILE A 83 3.73 0.11 32.37
N PRO A 84 3.50 -0.84 33.31
CA PRO A 84 2.76 -0.56 34.54
C PRO A 84 3.46 0.47 35.45
N VAL A 85 4.78 0.61 35.34
CA VAL A 85 5.59 1.59 36.10
C VAL A 85 5.43 3.00 35.52
N ILE A 86 5.46 3.13 34.19
CA ILE A 86 5.36 4.41 33.47
C ILE A 86 3.91 4.88 33.34
N TYR A 87 2.96 3.95 33.21
CA TYR A 87 1.52 4.19 33.05
C TYR A 87 0.70 3.60 34.21
N PRO A 88 0.97 3.98 35.47
CA PRO A 88 0.23 3.42 36.59
C PRO A 88 -1.23 3.90 36.59
N ALA A 89 -2.12 3.11 37.20
CA ALA A 89 -3.50 3.49 37.46
C ALA A 89 -3.64 4.58 38.54
N ARG A 90 -2.59 4.82 39.33
CA ARG A 90 -2.49 5.93 40.32
C ARG A 90 -1.83 7.17 39.70
N MET A 91 -1.73 8.28 40.45
CA MET A 91 -0.95 9.43 39.99
C MET A 91 0.50 8.96 39.75
N GLY A 92 0.95 9.08 38.50
CA GLY A 92 2.25 8.60 38.04
C GLY A 92 3.09 9.72 37.45
N PHE A 93 3.95 9.37 36.51
CA PHE A 93 4.81 10.33 35.83
C PHE A 93 3.98 11.33 34.99
N PRO A 94 4.20 12.65 35.14
CA PRO A 94 3.51 13.65 34.33
C PRO A 94 3.88 13.54 32.85
N LYS A 95 3.07 14.14 31.97
CA LYS A 95 3.43 14.28 30.55
C LYS A 95 4.67 15.19 30.41
N SER A 96 5.55 14.87 29.46
CA SER A 96 6.76 15.66 29.17
C SER A 96 6.44 16.98 28.47
N ASP A 97 7.47 17.84 28.35
CA ASP A 97 7.39 19.11 27.60
C ASP A 97 7.09 18.92 26.11
N PHE A 98 7.25 17.71 25.58
CA PHE A 98 6.80 17.35 24.23
C PHE A 98 5.32 17.69 23.99
N TYR A 99 4.47 17.48 24.99
CA TYR A 99 3.04 17.77 24.86
C TYR A 99 2.76 19.28 24.96
N ARG A 100 3.60 20.04 25.68
CA ARG A 100 3.44 21.49 25.79
C ARG A 100 3.54 22.16 24.43
N THR A 101 4.40 21.67 23.53
CA THR A 101 4.53 22.22 22.16
C THR A 101 3.21 22.10 21.40
N GLN A 102 2.46 21.02 21.62
CA GLN A 102 1.19 20.70 20.97
C GLN A 102 -0.02 21.52 21.45
N MET A 103 0.17 22.44 22.39
CA MET A 103 -0.88 23.38 22.79
C MET A 103 -1.07 24.45 21.69
N PRO A 104 -2.27 24.56 21.10
CA PRO A 104 -2.52 25.64 20.16
C PRO A 104 -2.42 26.98 20.88
N TYR A 105 -1.83 27.97 20.21
CA TYR A 105 -1.58 29.29 20.77
C TYR A 105 -2.37 30.35 20.02
N SER A 106 -3.13 31.16 20.77
CA SER A 106 -3.85 32.32 20.26
C SER A 106 -3.37 33.59 20.94
N ARG A 107 -3.22 34.68 20.17
CA ARG A 107 -2.71 35.98 20.67
C ARG A 107 -3.54 36.56 21.82
N LYS A 108 -4.86 36.38 21.80
CA LYS A 108 -5.77 36.90 22.84
C LYS A 108 -6.03 35.93 23.99
N GLY A 109 -5.71 34.63 23.80
CA GLY A 109 -6.07 33.55 24.72
C GLY A 109 -4.89 32.74 25.26
N GLY A 110 -3.66 33.07 24.87
CA GLY A 110 -2.46 32.33 25.23
C GLY A 110 -2.43 30.90 24.66
N ALA A 111 -1.62 30.04 25.29
CA ALA A 111 -1.61 28.61 25.00
C ALA A 111 -2.86 27.95 25.62
N LEU A 112 -3.66 27.29 24.80
CA LEU A 112 -4.89 26.62 25.24
C LEU A 112 -4.56 25.16 25.65
N PRO A 113 -4.65 24.81 26.95
CA PRO A 113 -4.45 23.44 27.38
C PRO A 113 -5.66 22.58 27.00
N VAL A 114 -5.41 21.48 26.29
CA VAL A 114 -6.43 20.49 25.93
C VAL A 114 -6.20 19.19 26.69
N VAL A 115 -7.23 18.34 26.79
CA VAL A 115 -7.17 17.07 27.56
C VAL A 115 -5.96 16.23 27.17
N PHE A 116 -5.65 16.16 25.87
CA PHE A 116 -4.51 15.38 25.38
C PHE A 116 -3.15 15.93 25.83
N ASN A 117 -2.93 17.24 25.80
CA ASN A 117 -1.60 17.81 26.01
C ASN A 117 -1.36 18.39 27.41
N THR A 118 -2.41 18.46 28.24
CA THR A 118 -2.32 18.97 29.61
C THR A 118 -1.41 18.08 30.46
N ARG A 119 -0.37 18.70 31.04
CA ARG A 119 0.62 18.04 31.88
C ARG A 119 0.19 17.94 33.34
N ASP A 120 -0.46 18.98 33.84
CA ASP A 120 -1.01 19.05 35.20
C ASP A 120 -2.11 18.00 35.38
N GLU A 121 -1.97 17.15 36.40
CA GLU A 121 -2.88 16.04 36.66
C GLU A 121 -4.22 16.51 37.25
N HIS A 122 -4.23 17.59 38.04
CA HIS A 122 -5.44 18.18 38.59
C HIS A 122 -6.27 18.84 37.49
N LEU A 123 -5.63 19.67 36.65
CA LEU A 123 -6.30 20.28 35.51
C LEU A 123 -6.77 19.22 34.51
N HIS A 124 -5.97 18.19 34.25
CA HIS A 124 -6.38 17.08 33.40
C HIS A 124 -7.63 16.37 33.95
N LYS A 125 -7.68 16.09 35.26
CA LYS A 125 -8.86 15.49 35.91
C LYS A 125 -10.08 16.40 35.77
N GLN A 126 -9.93 17.69 36.03
CA GLN A 126 -11.00 18.70 35.88
C GLN A 126 -11.54 18.77 34.44
N LEU A 127 -10.67 18.69 33.43
CA LEU A 127 -11.08 18.73 32.03
C LEU A 127 -11.61 17.41 31.49
N ARG A 128 -11.13 16.26 31.99
CA ARG A 128 -11.49 14.93 31.46
C ARG A 128 -12.74 14.36 32.10
N SER A 129 -12.84 14.39 33.43
CA SER A 129 -13.91 13.70 34.16
C SER A 129 -15.33 14.10 33.72
N PRO A 130 -15.64 15.41 33.48
CA PRO A 130 -16.99 15.83 33.12
C PRO A 130 -17.45 15.33 31.74
N ILE A 131 -16.52 15.14 30.81
CA ILE A 131 -16.84 14.80 29.41
C ILE A 131 -16.63 13.32 29.09
N ALA A 132 -16.10 12.52 30.03
CA ALA A 132 -15.72 11.15 29.73
C ALA A 132 -16.91 10.26 29.35
N SER A 133 -18.09 10.53 29.90
CA SER A 133 -19.35 9.85 29.59
C SER A 133 -19.93 10.26 28.23
N LEU A 134 -19.47 11.36 27.63
CA LEU A 134 -19.99 11.92 26.37
C LEU A 134 -19.44 11.23 25.12
N TYR A 135 -18.60 10.20 25.29
CA TYR A 135 -18.04 9.39 24.21
C TYR A 135 -18.62 7.95 24.19
N PRO A 136 -19.96 7.75 24.24
CA PRO A 136 -20.56 6.43 24.10
C PRO A 136 -20.64 5.98 22.64
N MET A 137 -20.95 4.71 22.43
CA MET A 137 -21.12 4.09 21.11
C MET A 137 -22.32 4.71 20.36
N THR A 138 -22.06 5.28 19.18
CA THR A 138 -23.08 5.88 18.29
C THR A 138 -23.15 5.17 16.95
N ASN A 139 -24.36 5.02 16.41
CA ASN A 139 -24.59 4.34 15.15
C ASN A 139 -24.31 5.26 13.95
N VAL A 140 -23.23 4.97 13.21
CA VAL A 140 -22.94 5.61 11.92
C VAL A 140 -23.53 4.77 10.77
N ARG A 141 -24.05 5.43 9.73
CA ARG A 141 -24.54 4.83 8.47
C ARG A 141 -23.65 5.25 7.28
N LEU A 142 -23.41 4.34 6.34
CA LEU A 142 -22.65 4.55 5.11
C LEU A 142 -23.57 4.79 3.91
N ASP A 143 -23.05 5.47 2.89
CA ASP A 143 -23.77 5.91 1.68
C ASP A 143 -23.26 5.19 0.41
N SER A 144 -24.11 5.04 -0.61
CA SER A 144 -24.06 3.99 -1.66
C SER A 144 -23.32 4.35 -2.96
N ARG A 145 -22.29 5.20 -2.92
CA ARG A 145 -21.78 5.89 -4.13
C ARG A 145 -20.74 5.15 -5.00
N PHE A 146 -20.16 4.01 -4.58
CA PHE A 146 -19.05 3.36 -5.31
C PHE A 146 -19.40 2.09 -6.08
N VAL A 147 -20.67 1.66 -6.08
CA VAL A 147 -21.06 0.36 -6.65
C VAL A 147 -21.06 0.33 -8.18
N LYS A 148 -20.99 1.48 -8.88
CA LYS A 148 -21.34 1.55 -10.31
C LYS A 148 -20.20 1.70 -11.32
N THR A 149 -18.99 2.06 -10.92
CA THR A 149 -18.02 2.61 -11.90
C THR A 149 -16.79 1.74 -12.22
N GLN A 150 -16.50 0.65 -11.50
CA GLN A 150 -15.26 -0.16 -11.69
C GLN A 150 -13.94 0.66 -11.80
N CYS A 151 -13.96 1.95 -11.44
CA CYS A 151 -12.78 2.81 -11.49
C CYS A 151 -11.88 2.54 -10.28
N GLU A 152 -10.58 2.54 -10.52
CA GLU A 152 -9.57 2.53 -9.45
C GLU A 152 -9.68 3.79 -8.59
N PHE A 153 -9.50 3.63 -7.27
CA PHE A 153 -9.50 4.76 -6.35
C PHE A 153 -8.64 4.48 -5.10
N ASP A 154 -8.11 5.55 -4.50
CA ASP A 154 -7.36 5.46 -3.23
C ASP A 154 -8.33 5.24 -2.05
N LEU A 155 -8.58 3.97 -1.73
CA LEU A 155 -9.39 3.56 -0.58
C LEU A 155 -8.89 4.20 0.73
N GLY A 156 -7.58 4.40 0.86
CA GLY A 156 -6.97 5.01 2.03
C GLY A 156 -7.47 6.43 2.29
N ASN A 157 -7.66 7.26 1.26
CA ASN A 157 -8.18 8.62 1.42
C ASN A 157 -9.66 8.60 1.79
N TRP A 158 -10.45 7.70 1.19
CA TRP A 158 -11.87 7.54 1.52
C TRP A 158 -12.11 7.10 2.96
N LEU A 159 -11.31 6.17 3.48
CA LEU A 159 -11.35 5.74 4.88
C LEU A 159 -11.05 6.92 5.83
N GLN A 160 -10.12 7.79 5.45
CA GLN A 160 -9.81 9.00 6.21
C GLN A 160 -10.97 10.00 6.17
N TYR A 161 -11.53 10.28 4.99
CA TYR A 161 -12.69 11.16 4.83
C TYR A 161 -13.89 10.68 5.64
N PHE A 162 -14.14 9.37 5.67
CA PHE A 162 -15.18 8.78 6.50
C PHE A 162 -14.97 9.09 7.98
N ALA A 163 -13.76 8.87 8.52
CA ALA A 163 -13.46 9.16 9.92
C ALA A 163 -13.60 10.65 10.28
N PHE A 164 -13.32 11.55 9.32
CA PHE A 164 -13.58 12.98 9.48
C PHE A 164 -15.06 13.32 9.52
N GLU A 165 -15.88 12.71 8.65
CA GLU A 165 -17.33 12.95 8.65
C GLU A 165 -18.03 12.40 9.88
N VAL A 166 -17.61 11.24 10.40
CA VAL A 166 -18.15 10.70 11.66
C VAL A 166 -17.92 11.69 12.80
N MET A 167 -16.69 12.15 12.98
CA MET A 167 -16.37 13.11 14.03
C MET A 167 -17.06 14.46 13.85
N GLY A 168 -17.21 14.94 12.62
CA GLY A 168 -17.99 16.15 12.31
C GLY A 168 -19.47 16.00 12.69
N THR A 169 -20.06 14.86 12.33
CA THR A 169 -21.46 14.55 12.63
C THR A 169 -21.69 14.43 14.14
N LEU A 170 -20.80 13.75 14.87
CA LEU A 170 -20.91 13.62 16.33
C LEU A 170 -20.68 14.94 17.07
N SER A 171 -19.76 15.76 16.58
CA SER A 171 -19.40 17.02 17.25
C SER A 171 -20.38 18.14 16.96
N PHE A 172 -20.94 18.21 15.75
CA PHE A 172 -21.70 19.37 15.27
C PHE A 172 -23.08 19.05 14.67
N SER A 173 -23.49 17.78 14.61
CA SER A 173 -24.68 17.30 13.85
C SER A 173 -24.68 17.74 12.39
N LYS A 174 -23.49 17.98 11.81
CA LYS A 174 -23.31 18.38 10.42
C LYS A 174 -22.16 17.61 9.80
N ARG A 175 -22.36 17.16 8.55
CA ARG A 175 -21.28 16.62 7.73
C ARG A 175 -20.38 17.77 7.28
N TYR A 176 -19.08 17.50 7.16
CA TYR A 176 -18.13 18.45 6.57
C TYR A 176 -18.17 18.44 5.03
N GLY A 177 -18.73 17.39 4.42
CA GLY A 177 -18.83 17.23 2.96
C GLY A 177 -17.59 16.62 2.31
N PHE A 178 -16.70 15.98 3.08
CA PHE A 178 -15.53 15.27 2.54
C PHE A 178 -15.95 14.10 1.66
N LEU A 179 -16.92 13.30 2.12
CA LEU A 179 -17.40 12.19 1.33
C LEU A 179 -18.17 12.72 0.12
N GLU A 180 -19.03 13.74 0.30
CA GLU A 180 -19.87 14.29 -0.78
C GLU A 180 -19.04 14.80 -1.97
N ASN A 181 -17.95 15.52 -1.70
CA ASN A 181 -17.09 16.09 -2.74
C ASN A 181 -15.89 15.19 -3.14
N GLY A 182 -15.59 14.15 -2.36
CA GLY A 182 -14.44 13.27 -2.58
C GLY A 182 -13.07 13.95 -2.39
N CYS A 183 -13.03 15.10 -1.72
CA CYS A 183 -11.82 15.91 -1.54
C CYS A 183 -11.79 16.62 -0.18
N ASP A 184 -10.63 17.16 0.21
CA ASP A 184 -10.49 17.97 1.43
C ASP A 184 -11.27 19.28 1.32
N THR A 185 -12.45 19.33 1.92
CA THR A 185 -13.29 20.52 1.88
C THR A 185 -12.74 21.60 2.82
N ASN A 186 -12.49 22.79 2.26
CA ASN A 186 -11.97 23.96 2.98
C ASN A 186 -10.53 23.80 3.53
N GLY A 187 -9.75 22.83 3.06
CA GLY A 187 -8.34 22.64 3.44
C GLY A 187 -8.15 22.30 4.93
N LEU A 188 -9.13 21.62 5.54
CA LEU A 188 -9.10 21.27 6.96
C LEU A 188 -8.07 20.16 7.22
N LEU A 189 -8.04 19.13 6.37
CA LEU A 189 -7.08 18.04 6.49
C LEU A 189 -5.64 18.58 6.29
N GLU A 190 -5.43 19.37 5.24
CA GLU A 190 -4.13 20.02 4.98
C GLU A 190 -3.68 20.88 6.17
N SER A 191 -4.60 21.65 6.76
CA SER A 191 -4.32 22.47 7.95
C SER A 191 -3.90 21.64 9.16
N ILE A 192 -4.54 20.47 9.38
CA ILE A 192 -4.19 19.54 10.46
C ILE A 192 -2.79 18.96 10.22
N TRP A 193 -2.50 18.50 9.00
CA TRP A 193 -1.16 17.98 8.66
C TRP A 193 -0.08 19.04 8.80
N ALA A 194 -0.34 20.27 8.37
CA ALA A 194 0.58 21.39 8.54
C ALA A 194 0.81 21.70 10.03
N PHE A 195 -0.23 21.65 10.86
CA PHE A 195 -0.12 21.77 12.31
C PHE A 195 0.75 20.66 12.92
N MET A 196 0.46 19.39 12.61
CA MET A 196 1.19 18.24 13.14
C MET A 196 2.66 18.24 12.70
N LYS A 197 2.95 18.48 11.41
CA LYS A 197 4.34 18.57 10.90
C LYS A 197 5.11 19.68 11.63
N ARG A 198 4.53 20.86 11.79
CA ARG A 198 5.22 21.99 12.41
C ARG A 198 5.46 21.77 13.91
N VAL A 199 4.44 21.29 14.62
CA VAL A 199 4.43 21.27 16.08
C VAL A 199 4.95 19.96 16.67
N VAL A 200 4.63 18.82 16.05
CA VAL A 200 5.04 17.49 16.54
C VAL A 200 6.41 17.09 15.99
N LEU A 201 6.63 17.26 14.69
CA LEU A 201 7.85 16.80 14.01
C LEU A 201 9.06 17.67 14.36
N TYR A 202 8.93 19.00 14.33
CA TYR A 202 10.07 19.89 14.59
C TYR A 202 10.12 20.33 16.05
N MET A 203 9.05 20.97 16.53
CA MET A 203 9.06 21.60 17.86
C MET A 203 9.03 20.57 18.99
N GLY A 204 8.27 19.47 18.84
CA GLY A 204 8.21 18.40 19.84
C GLY A 204 9.58 17.81 20.17
N GLN A 205 10.50 17.76 19.20
CA GLN A 205 11.84 17.22 19.45
C GLN A 205 12.71 18.18 20.27
N ILE A 206 12.44 19.49 20.19
CA ILE A 206 13.17 20.56 20.90
C ILE A 206 12.18 21.52 21.60
N PRO A 207 11.56 21.11 22.73
CA PRO A 207 10.46 21.87 23.33
C PRO A 207 10.81 23.31 23.75
N TRP A 208 12.06 23.58 24.16
CA TRP A 208 12.49 24.93 24.55
C TRP A 208 12.50 25.90 23.36
N PHE A 209 12.68 25.41 22.14
CA PHE A 209 12.73 26.25 20.95
C PHE A 209 11.33 26.78 20.57
N ASP A 210 10.28 26.01 20.88
CA ASP A 210 8.89 26.41 20.66
C ASP A 210 8.52 27.70 21.41
N GLU A 211 9.01 27.86 22.65
CA GLU A 211 8.74 29.03 23.49
C GLU A 211 9.39 30.30 22.95
N VAL A 212 10.57 30.16 22.35
CA VAL A 212 11.33 31.29 21.79
C VAL A 212 10.80 31.67 20.41
N TRP A 213 10.41 30.68 19.59
CA TRP A 213 10.07 30.88 18.20
C TRP A 213 8.57 31.03 17.94
N TYR A 214 7.72 30.07 18.34
CA TYR A 214 6.30 30.06 17.94
C TYR A 214 5.34 30.61 18.99
N LYS A 215 5.62 30.38 20.28
CA LYS A 215 4.79 30.89 21.39
C LYS A 215 5.25 32.23 21.93
N ASN A 216 6.23 32.85 21.26
CA ASN A 216 6.69 34.19 21.57
C ASN A 216 5.75 35.22 20.94
N TRP A 217 5.26 36.15 21.77
CA TRP A 217 4.32 37.18 21.34
C TRP A 217 4.89 38.08 20.23
N PHE A 218 6.21 38.35 20.23
CA PHE A 218 6.86 39.16 19.20
C PHE A 218 6.85 38.47 17.83
N VAL A 219 7.12 37.17 17.78
CA VAL A 219 7.11 36.40 16.52
C VAL A 219 5.68 36.18 16.05
N ALA A 220 4.74 35.96 16.97
CA ALA A 220 3.32 35.86 16.69
C ALA A 220 2.70 37.18 16.17
N LEU A 221 3.40 38.32 16.32
CA LEU A 221 3.01 39.59 15.68
C LEU A 221 3.31 39.58 14.17
N LEU A 222 4.35 38.89 13.74
CA LEU A 222 4.85 38.86 12.37
C LEU A 222 4.34 37.65 11.57
N ARG A 223 3.75 36.63 12.22
CA ARG A 223 3.32 35.37 11.58
C ARG A 223 2.05 34.80 12.19
N SER A 224 1.24 34.14 11.37
CA SER A 224 0.09 33.34 11.81
C SER A 224 0.57 32.05 12.50
N THR A 225 -0.05 31.69 13.63
CA THR A 225 0.32 30.48 14.37
C THR A 225 -0.29 29.22 13.76
N PRO A 226 0.44 28.08 13.74
CA PRO A 226 0.01 26.87 13.01
C PRO A 226 -1.39 26.31 13.36
N GLY A 227 -1.91 26.55 14.57
CA GLY A 227 -3.22 26.05 15.00
C GLY A 227 -4.41 26.99 14.72
N MET A 228 -4.17 28.19 14.18
CA MET A 228 -5.23 29.19 14.00
C MET A 228 -6.32 28.84 12.98
N PRO A 229 -6.04 28.20 11.83
CA PRO A 229 -7.09 27.78 10.90
C PRO A 229 -8.13 26.87 11.58
N ILE A 230 -7.66 25.89 12.36
CA ILE A 230 -8.50 24.95 13.09
C ILE A 230 -9.28 25.68 14.19
N LEU A 231 -8.61 26.55 14.97
CA LEU A 231 -9.29 27.35 16.00
C LEU A 231 -10.38 28.26 15.41
N ARG A 232 -10.21 28.82 14.20
CA ARG A 232 -11.24 29.63 13.54
C ARG A 232 -12.48 28.81 13.20
N ILE A 233 -12.30 27.57 12.75
CA ILE A 233 -13.41 26.65 12.48
C ILE A 233 -14.16 26.36 13.78
N VAL A 234 -13.43 26.01 14.85
CA VAL A 234 -14.01 25.78 16.18
C VAL A 234 -14.79 27.01 16.67
N ASP A 235 -14.18 28.19 16.61
CA ASP A 235 -14.81 29.44 17.03
C ASP A 235 -16.08 29.74 16.21
N LYS A 236 -16.05 29.52 14.89
CA LYS A 236 -17.21 29.68 14.00
C LYS A 236 -18.38 28.79 14.44
N HIS A 237 -18.13 27.52 14.74
CA HIS A 237 -19.17 26.58 15.20
C HIS A 237 -19.72 26.94 16.59
N ILE A 238 -18.85 27.34 17.52
CA ILE A 238 -19.26 27.78 18.87
C ILE A 238 -20.12 29.04 18.78
N THR A 239 -19.67 30.06 18.05
CA THR A 239 -20.42 31.32 17.89
C THR A 239 -21.74 31.11 17.17
N ALA A 240 -21.77 30.28 16.12
CA ALA A 240 -23.02 29.94 15.44
C ALA A 240 -24.02 29.31 16.42
N ARG A 241 -23.56 28.38 17.28
CA ARG A 241 -24.42 27.73 18.26
C ARG A 241 -24.95 28.70 19.32
N GLN A 242 -24.10 29.56 19.86
CA GLN A 242 -24.48 30.54 20.87
C GLN A 242 -25.52 31.54 20.36
N ARG A 243 -25.40 31.98 19.09
CA ARG A 243 -26.40 32.85 18.44
C ARG A 243 -27.75 32.15 18.33
N THR A 244 -27.77 30.90 17.85
CA THR A 244 -29.01 30.14 17.71
C THR A 244 -29.71 29.87 19.05
N THR A 245 -28.97 29.76 20.16
CA THR A 245 -29.55 29.62 21.51
C THR A 245 -30.12 30.93 22.06
N GLN A 246 -29.63 32.09 21.61
CA GLN A 246 -30.13 33.41 22.03
C GLN A 246 -31.37 33.86 21.24
N ASP A 247 -31.49 33.47 19.97
CA ASP A 247 -32.58 33.91 19.07
C ASP A 247 -33.85 33.03 19.15
N SER A 248 -33.84 31.91 19.90
CA SER A 248 -34.99 30.99 19.98
C SER A 248 -35.86 31.26 21.22
N ASP A 249 -37.03 31.88 21.01
CA ASP A 249 -38.15 31.88 21.97
C ASP A 249 -38.53 30.44 22.38
N ASP A 250 -38.97 30.28 23.64
CA ASP A 250 -39.12 29.00 24.36
C ASP A 250 -39.94 27.90 23.64
N ALA A 251 -40.72 28.23 22.60
CA ALA A 251 -41.50 27.27 21.82
C ALA A 251 -40.68 26.45 20.79
N ASN A 252 -39.51 26.94 20.35
CA ASN A 252 -38.69 26.26 19.32
C ASN A 252 -37.50 25.45 19.86
N LYS A 253 -37.31 25.39 21.19
CA LYS A 253 -36.31 24.52 21.83
C LYS A 253 -36.50 23.03 21.49
N ALA A 254 -37.73 22.61 21.18
CA ALA A 254 -38.04 21.23 20.80
C ALA A 254 -37.64 20.90 19.35
N THR A 255 -37.75 21.86 18.43
CA THR A 255 -37.47 21.67 16.99
C THR A 255 -35.98 21.78 16.65
N LEU A 256 -35.20 22.45 17.52
CA LEU A 256 -33.74 22.62 17.41
C LEU A 256 -32.92 21.44 17.94
N ASN A 257 -33.59 20.43 18.53
CA ASN A 257 -33.03 19.10 18.82
C ASN A 257 -32.99 18.21 17.56
N SER A 258 -32.84 18.80 16.37
CA SER A 258 -32.85 18.02 15.15
C SER A 258 -31.59 17.14 15.05
N GLN A 259 -31.88 15.84 15.12
CA GLN A 259 -31.28 14.78 14.31
C GLN A 259 -29.95 14.19 14.79
N LEU A 260 -30.06 13.34 15.81
CA LEU A 260 -29.59 11.94 15.84
C LEU A 260 -30.35 11.25 16.98
N ASP A 261 -31.44 10.52 16.70
CA ASP A 261 -32.21 9.71 17.68
C ASP A 261 -32.48 10.38 19.05
N GLY A 262 -32.85 11.66 19.07
CA GLY A 262 -33.17 12.39 20.30
C GLY A 262 -31.97 12.70 21.22
N ARG A 263 -30.72 12.52 20.77
CA ARG A 263 -29.51 12.87 21.52
C ARG A 263 -28.92 14.21 21.07
N LYS A 264 -28.49 15.03 22.03
CA LYS A 264 -27.74 16.28 21.79
C LYS A 264 -26.36 15.96 21.21
N ASP A 265 -25.83 16.79 20.32
CA ASP A 265 -24.44 16.67 19.85
C ASP A 265 -23.41 16.97 20.95
N MET A 266 -22.14 16.61 20.73
CA MET A 266 -21.11 16.79 21.74
C MET A 266 -20.84 18.26 22.08
N LEU A 267 -20.92 19.18 21.11
CA LEU A 267 -20.72 20.61 21.37
C LEU A 267 -21.80 21.17 22.30
N SER A 268 -23.06 20.82 22.07
CA SER A 268 -24.18 21.14 22.98
C SER A 268 -23.92 20.64 24.39
N GLN A 269 -23.53 19.36 24.50
CA GLN A 269 -23.26 18.73 25.78
C GLN A 269 -22.04 19.35 26.49
N PHE A 270 -21.03 19.80 25.75
CA PHE A 270 -19.88 20.53 26.29
C PHE A 270 -20.26 21.89 26.88
N LEU A 271 -21.10 22.65 26.19
CA LEU A 271 -21.59 23.94 26.69
C LEU A 271 -22.47 23.76 27.93
N GLU A 272 -23.36 22.76 27.93
CA GLU A 272 -24.22 22.42 29.07
C GLU A 272 -23.42 21.93 30.29
N THR A 273 -22.40 21.11 30.06
CA THR A 273 -21.49 20.64 31.12
C THR A 273 -20.74 21.80 31.77
N GLN A 274 -20.26 22.76 30.97
CA GLN A 274 -19.59 23.96 31.50
C GLN A 274 -20.56 24.87 32.25
N ALA A 275 -21.80 25.02 31.79
CA ALA A 275 -22.83 25.79 32.48
C ALA A 275 -23.22 25.16 33.83
N THR A 276 -23.25 23.82 33.89
CA THR A 276 -23.64 23.06 35.10
C THR A 276 -22.50 22.94 36.11
N ASN A 277 -21.24 22.96 35.66
CA ASN A 277 -20.09 22.75 36.52
C ASN A 277 -19.17 24.00 36.59
N PRO A 278 -19.30 24.86 37.62
CA PRO A 278 -18.50 26.07 37.76
C PRO A 278 -17.01 25.79 38.05
N ALA A 279 -16.62 24.55 38.38
CA ALA A 279 -15.22 24.18 38.53
C ALA A 279 -14.49 24.04 37.18
N VAL A 280 -15.23 23.99 36.07
CA VAL A 280 -14.69 23.90 34.72
C VAL A 280 -14.38 25.31 34.18
N PRO A 281 -13.17 25.57 33.68
CA PRO A 281 -12.83 26.87 33.09
C PRO A 281 -13.72 27.24 31.89
N SER A 282 -14.02 28.54 31.73
CA SER A 282 -14.88 29.04 30.64
C SER A 282 -14.35 28.76 29.23
N TRP A 283 -13.04 28.56 29.08
CA TRP A 283 -12.41 28.20 27.80
C TRP A 283 -12.45 26.69 27.50
N ALA A 284 -12.91 25.84 28.43
CA ALA A 284 -12.89 24.38 28.27
C ALA A 284 -13.73 23.87 27.09
N PRO A 285 -14.94 24.38 26.79
CA PRO A 285 -15.69 23.95 25.60
C PRO A 285 -14.93 24.17 24.29
N ARG A 286 -14.18 25.27 24.20
CA ARG A 286 -13.31 25.56 23.06
C ARG A 286 -12.17 24.54 22.95
N ALA A 287 -11.56 24.18 24.08
CA ALA A 287 -10.49 23.19 24.15
C ALA A 287 -10.98 21.77 23.80
N TRP A 288 -12.15 21.36 24.29
CA TRP A 288 -12.76 20.07 23.98
C TRP A 288 -13.14 19.95 22.51
N THR A 289 -13.76 21.00 21.95
CA THR A 289 -14.14 21.04 20.53
C THR A 289 -12.91 21.00 19.62
N PHE A 290 -11.86 21.76 19.95
CA PHE A 290 -10.58 21.69 19.23
C PHE A 290 -9.97 20.29 19.26
N SER A 291 -10.04 19.61 20.41
CA SER A 291 -9.56 18.24 20.53
C SER A 291 -10.33 17.28 19.62
N ASN A 292 -11.66 17.42 19.49
CA ASN A 292 -12.47 16.54 18.64
C ASN A 292 -12.25 16.73 17.14
N VAL A 293 -11.94 17.96 16.70
CA VAL A 293 -11.67 18.24 15.28
C VAL A 293 -10.35 17.62 14.82
N ILE A 294 -9.37 17.51 15.71
CA ILE A 294 -8.03 17.00 15.40
C ILE A 294 -7.89 15.51 15.74
N ALA A 295 -8.42 15.10 16.89
CA ALA A 295 -8.28 13.73 17.37
C ALA A 295 -9.42 12.84 16.85
N GLY A 296 -9.14 11.55 16.69
CA GLY A 296 -10.13 10.56 16.27
C GLY A 296 -10.13 10.34 14.77
N SER A 297 -10.18 11.39 13.94
CA SER A 297 -10.31 11.21 12.48
C SER A 297 -9.03 10.69 11.80
N ASP A 298 -7.87 11.33 12.03
CA ASP A 298 -6.62 10.91 11.40
C ASP A 298 -6.13 9.55 11.92
N SER A 299 -6.18 9.34 13.24
CA SER A 299 -5.76 8.07 13.86
C SER A 299 -6.65 6.90 13.45
N THR A 300 -7.97 7.07 13.46
CA THR A 300 -8.90 5.99 13.09
C THR A 300 -8.83 5.70 11.61
N GLY A 301 -8.74 6.74 10.75
CA GLY A 301 -8.52 6.58 9.31
C GLY A 301 -7.26 5.77 8.99
N ASN A 302 -6.13 6.08 9.64
CA ASN A 302 -4.87 5.34 9.44
C ASN A 302 -4.96 3.88 9.92
N VAL A 303 -5.63 3.61 11.05
CA VAL A 303 -5.84 2.23 11.51
C VAL A 303 -6.75 1.46 10.56
N MET A 304 -7.85 2.06 10.09
CA MET A 304 -8.73 1.44 9.09
C MET A 304 -7.98 1.13 7.80
N ARG A 305 -7.16 2.07 7.31
CA ARG A 305 -6.29 1.86 6.14
C ARG A 305 -5.36 0.68 6.34
N THR A 306 -4.70 0.61 7.50
CA THR A 306 -3.76 -0.48 7.83
C THR A 306 -4.48 -1.82 7.92
N VAL A 307 -5.62 -1.88 8.60
CA VAL A 307 -6.45 -3.10 8.71
C VAL A 307 -6.90 -3.57 7.33
N MET A 308 -7.50 -2.68 6.52
CA MET A 308 -7.97 -3.03 5.17
C MET A 308 -6.82 -3.49 4.27
N TYR A 309 -5.70 -2.77 4.24
CA TYR A 309 -4.53 -3.16 3.43
C TYR A 309 -4.01 -4.54 3.82
N ASN A 310 -3.82 -4.81 5.12
CA ASN A 310 -3.31 -6.12 5.55
C ASN A 310 -4.30 -7.26 5.26
N ILE A 311 -5.61 -7.01 5.32
CA ILE A 311 -6.61 -8.02 4.95
C ILE A 311 -6.58 -8.30 3.44
N ILE A 312 -6.60 -7.25 2.60
CA ILE A 312 -6.64 -7.42 1.14
C ILE A 312 -5.31 -7.97 0.59
N ALA A 313 -4.17 -7.58 1.17
CA ALA A 313 -2.84 -8.07 0.78
C ALA A 313 -2.63 -9.57 1.06
N HIS A 314 -3.46 -10.20 1.89
CA HIS A 314 -3.34 -11.62 2.23
C HIS A 314 -4.66 -12.35 1.85
N PRO A 315 -4.78 -12.87 0.62
CA PRO A 315 -6.03 -13.47 0.11
C PRO A 315 -6.60 -14.57 1.01
N GLN A 316 -5.74 -15.40 1.61
CA GLN A 316 -6.16 -16.44 2.56
C GLN A 316 -6.88 -15.85 3.79
N SER A 317 -6.37 -14.74 4.33
CA SER A 317 -7.00 -14.06 5.48
C SER A 317 -8.30 -13.37 5.07
N LEU A 318 -8.36 -12.79 3.86
CA LEU A 318 -9.58 -12.22 3.32
C LEU A 318 -10.67 -13.29 3.11
N HIS A 319 -10.32 -14.46 2.56
CA HIS A 319 -11.25 -15.57 2.37
C HIS A 319 -11.78 -16.08 3.70
N HIS A 320 -10.91 -16.34 4.68
CA HIS A 320 -11.35 -16.79 6.01
C HIS A 320 -12.25 -15.75 6.72
N LEU A 321 -11.98 -14.45 6.55
CA LEU A 321 -12.85 -13.40 7.08
C LEU A 321 -14.20 -13.35 6.36
N ARG A 322 -14.21 -13.56 5.04
CA ARG A 322 -15.45 -13.67 4.26
C ARG A 322 -16.27 -14.87 4.70
N ASP A 323 -15.65 -16.02 4.93
CA ASP A 323 -16.33 -17.24 5.39
C ASP A 323 -16.98 -17.01 6.76
N GLU A 324 -16.24 -16.44 7.75
CA GLU A 324 -16.81 -16.10 9.06
C GLU A 324 -18.02 -15.13 8.94
N LEU A 325 -17.92 -14.13 8.06
CA LEU A 325 -19.00 -13.17 7.83
C LEU A 325 -20.20 -13.81 7.12
N GLN A 326 -19.98 -14.70 6.17
CA GLN A 326 -21.03 -15.42 5.45
C GLN A 326 -21.75 -16.42 6.36
N GLU A 327 -21.03 -17.18 7.18
CA GLU A 327 -21.61 -18.09 8.17
C GLU A 327 -22.50 -17.33 9.16
N ALA A 328 -22.00 -16.21 9.70
CA ALA A 328 -22.76 -15.38 10.61
C ALA A 328 -23.99 -14.71 9.94
N GLN A 329 -23.96 -14.49 8.62
CA GLN A 329 -25.13 -14.04 7.85
C GLN A 329 -26.16 -15.16 7.69
N GLN A 330 -25.74 -16.37 7.33
CA GLN A 330 -26.61 -17.53 7.16
C GLN A 330 -27.33 -17.89 8.45
N GLN A 331 -26.68 -17.71 9.60
CA GLN A 331 -27.27 -17.91 10.92
C GLN A 331 -28.23 -16.79 11.36
N GLY A 332 -28.43 -15.73 10.55
CA GLY A 332 -29.26 -14.58 10.89
C GLY A 332 -28.66 -13.66 11.97
N ASN A 333 -27.38 -13.85 12.30
CA ASN A 333 -26.68 -13.10 13.34
C ASN A 333 -26.16 -11.74 12.84
N LEU A 334 -26.14 -11.49 11.53
CA LEU A 334 -25.71 -10.22 10.93
C LEU A 334 -26.84 -9.52 10.16
N SER A 335 -27.03 -8.23 10.44
CA SER A 335 -27.98 -7.38 9.71
C SER A 335 -27.40 -6.88 8.39
N GLN A 336 -28.18 -6.95 7.31
CA GLN A 336 -27.85 -6.40 5.99
C GLN A 336 -28.49 -5.02 5.78
N PRO A 337 -27.88 -4.10 5.02
CA PRO A 337 -26.54 -4.15 4.41
C PRO A 337 -25.40 -3.74 5.38
N PHE A 338 -25.75 -3.29 6.58
CA PHE A 338 -24.79 -2.81 7.58
C PHE A 338 -24.99 -3.51 8.93
N PRO A 339 -23.98 -4.23 9.44
CA PRO A 339 -24.13 -4.93 10.70
C PRO A 339 -24.06 -3.98 11.89
N THR A 340 -24.75 -4.33 12.97
CA THR A 340 -24.72 -3.56 14.22
C THR A 340 -23.45 -3.88 15.01
N PHE A 341 -22.98 -2.92 15.82
CA PHE A 341 -21.77 -3.11 16.62
C PHE A 341 -21.84 -4.34 17.55
N LYS A 342 -23.04 -4.65 18.08
CA LYS A 342 -23.24 -5.79 18.98
C LYS A 342 -23.01 -7.12 18.27
N GLN A 343 -23.37 -7.22 17.00
CA GLN A 343 -23.23 -8.44 16.19
C GLN A 343 -21.77 -8.66 15.80
N VAL A 344 -21.12 -7.64 15.22
CA VAL A 344 -19.72 -7.74 14.76
C VAL A 344 -18.72 -7.98 15.90
N ARG A 345 -18.99 -7.47 17.10
CA ARG A 345 -18.11 -7.67 18.26
C ARG A 345 -18.03 -9.13 18.71
N GLN A 346 -19.00 -9.97 18.33
CA GLN A 346 -19.02 -11.38 18.68
C GLN A 346 -18.17 -12.24 17.73
N LEU A 347 -17.70 -11.68 16.62
CA LEU A 347 -16.93 -12.38 15.60
C LEU A 347 -15.44 -12.46 16.02
N PRO A 348 -14.93 -13.67 16.35
CA PRO A 348 -13.58 -13.82 16.88
C PRO A 348 -12.49 -13.49 15.86
N TYR A 349 -12.64 -13.87 14.59
CA TYR A 349 -11.62 -13.64 13.57
C TYR A 349 -11.58 -12.17 13.16
N LEU A 350 -12.74 -11.52 12.96
CA LEU A 350 -12.80 -10.06 12.78
C LEU A 350 -12.11 -9.28 13.92
N ASP A 351 -12.36 -9.66 15.19
CA ASP A 351 -11.68 -9.02 16.34
C ASP A 351 -10.17 -9.24 16.31
N ALA A 352 -9.71 -10.43 15.90
CA ALA A 352 -8.31 -10.71 15.71
C ALA A 352 -7.69 -9.86 14.58
N CYS A 353 -8.34 -9.75 13.42
CA CYS A 353 -7.88 -8.93 12.30
C CYS A 353 -7.75 -7.45 12.69
N VAL A 354 -8.76 -6.90 13.37
CA VAL A 354 -8.76 -5.50 13.82
C VAL A 354 -7.66 -5.27 14.86
N ARG A 355 -7.47 -6.18 15.82
CA ARG A 355 -6.38 -6.08 16.80
C ARG A 355 -5.01 -6.21 16.15
N GLY A 356 -4.83 -7.14 15.22
CA GLY A 356 -3.60 -7.31 14.47
C GLY A 356 -3.24 -6.05 13.68
N GLY A 357 -4.18 -5.53 12.89
CA GLY A 357 -3.97 -4.31 12.11
C GLY A 357 -3.81 -3.04 12.97
N ALA A 358 -4.44 -2.98 14.15
CA ALA A 358 -4.24 -1.89 15.12
C ALA A 358 -2.93 -2.00 15.93
N SER A 359 -2.29 -3.17 15.92
CA SER A 359 -0.99 -3.43 16.57
C SER A 359 0.17 -3.17 15.62
N ASN A 360 -0.05 -3.22 14.30
CA ASN A 360 0.93 -2.84 13.28
C ASN A 360 1.12 -1.30 13.30
N PRO A 361 2.35 -0.74 13.40
CA PRO A 361 2.51 0.70 13.61
C PRO A 361 2.20 1.46 12.32
N PRO A 362 1.35 2.51 12.40
CA PRO A 362 1.96 3.83 12.16
C PRO A 362 1.40 5.02 12.99
N ALA A 363 0.38 4.85 13.83
CA ALA A 363 -0.38 6.03 14.30
C ALA A 363 0.18 6.75 15.55
N LEU A 364 0.73 6.04 16.55
CA LEU A 364 1.01 6.64 17.88
C LEU A 364 2.32 6.14 18.50
N LEU A 365 3.40 6.18 17.74
CA LEU A 365 4.74 5.71 18.12
C LEU A 365 5.42 6.49 19.26
N SER A 366 4.74 7.35 20.04
CA SER A 366 5.42 8.23 21.00
C SER A 366 4.54 8.65 22.17
N SER A 367 4.64 7.93 23.29
CA SER A 367 4.06 8.36 24.56
C SER A 367 5.14 8.81 25.54
N VAL A 368 5.39 10.13 25.64
CA VAL A 368 6.57 10.67 26.35
C VAL A 368 6.24 11.19 27.77
N ARG A 369 6.80 10.58 28.81
CA ARG A 369 6.60 10.97 30.23
C ARG A 369 7.79 11.71 30.81
N ALA A 370 7.56 12.59 31.79
CA ALA A 370 8.62 13.27 32.54
C ALA A 370 8.89 12.59 33.90
N GLY A 371 10.15 12.49 34.31
CA GLY A 371 10.59 11.87 35.56
C GLY A 371 10.49 12.79 36.78
N CYS A 372 10.12 12.23 37.94
CA CYS A 372 9.72 12.97 39.14
C CYS A 372 10.84 13.72 39.91
N SER A 373 12.12 13.36 39.76
CA SER A 373 13.19 13.89 40.63
C SER A 373 14.45 14.39 39.89
N GLY A 374 14.26 14.88 38.66
CA GLY A 374 15.22 15.83 38.09
C GLY A 374 15.17 16.02 36.57
N GLY A 375 13.99 16.19 35.98
CA GLY A 375 13.87 16.68 34.60
C GLY A 375 14.22 15.67 33.49
N TRP A 376 14.02 14.38 33.76
CA TRP A 376 14.15 13.31 32.76
C TRP A 376 12.92 13.22 31.87
N ASN A 377 13.07 12.72 30.64
CA ASN A 377 11.94 12.23 29.86
C ASN A 377 12.12 10.75 29.53
N TYR A 378 11.16 9.93 29.95
CA TYR A 378 11.02 8.55 29.53
C TYR A 378 10.19 8.48 28.26
N TYR A 379 10.70 7.76 27.29
CA TYR A 379 10.05 7.42 26.04
C TYR A 379 9.87 5.91 26.06
N LEU A 380 8.63 5.45 26.02
CA LEU A 380 8.37 4.03 25.83
C LEU A 380 8.18 3.78 24.33
N TRP A 381 8.97 2.86 23.80
CA TRP A 381 8.86 2.32 22.46
C TRP A 381 7.99 1.06 22.53
N ASP A 382 6.90 1.03 21.75
CA ASP A 382 6.10 -0.20 21.59
C ASP A 382 6.95 -1.18 20.77
N PHE A 383 7.42 -2.23 21.44
CA PHE A 383 8.11 -3.35 20.82
C PHE A 383 7.16 -4.54 20.78
N LEU A 384 6.78 -4.96 19.58
CA LEU A 384 6.20 -6.27 19.36
C LEU A 384 7.36 -7.22 19.10
N PRO A 385 7.63 -8.21 19.98
CA PRO A 385 8.68 -9.19 19.71
C PRO A 385 8.33 -9.96 18.44
N ALA A 386 9.23 -9.97 17.47
CA ALA A 386 9.16 -10.91 16.35
C ALA A 386 9.15 -12.33 16.93
N GLY A 387 8.16 -13.13 16.52
CA GLY A 387 7.97 -14.49 17.00
C GLY A 387 9.08 -15.42 16.55
N ASN A 388 10.22 -15.41 17.24
CA ASN A 388 11.27 -16.41 17.10
C ASN A 388 11.58 -17.00 18.49
N GLY A 389 11.18 -18.26 18.69
CA GLY A 389 11.80 -19.18 19.65
C GLY A 389 11.04 -19.49 20.94
N GLY A 390 10.43 -20.68 20.99
CA GLY A 390 10.64 -21.66 22.07
C GLY A 390 10.10 -21.38 23.49
N GLY A 391 9.10 -20.50 23.66
CA GLY A 391 8.43 -20.27 24.94
C GLY A 391 6.96 -20.69 24.93
N ASN A 392 6.44 -21.14 26.08
CA ASN A 392 5.04 -21.55 26.29
C ASN A 392 4.06 -20.51 25.69
N GLU A 393 3.35 -20.89 24.61
CA GLU A 393 2.64 -19.97 23.69
C GLU A 393 1.63 -19.04 24.38
N SER A 394 1.00 -19.50 25.46
CA SER A 394 0.01 -18.74 26.24
C SER A 394 0.63 -17.55 27.00
N GLY A 395 1.80 -17.75 27.61
CA GLY A 395 2.50 -16.72 28.37
C GLY A 395 3.10 -15.63 27.47
N GLN A 396 3.56 -16.02 26.28
CA GLN A 396 4.08 -15.07 25.28
C GLN A 396 2.97 -14.23 24.67
N ARG A 397 1.83 -14.85 24.32
CA ARG A 397 0.64 -14.13 23.84
C ARG A 397 0.15 -13.09 24.85
N GLN A 398 0.01 -13.48 26.12
CA GLN A 398 -0.45 -12.54 27.15
C GLN A 398 0.52 -11.38 27.37
N LYS A 399 1.84 -11.63 27.27
CA LYS A 399 2.86 -10.57 27.28
C LYS A 399 2.72 -9.64 26.07
N MET A 400 2.50 -10.17 24.87
CA MET A 400 2.27 -9.36 23.67
C MET A 400 1.00 -8.50 23.82
N GLU A 401 -0.11 -9.08 24.26
CA GLU A 401 -1.38 -8.35 24.47
C GLU A 401 -1.23 -7.22 25.50
N ASN A 402 -0.48 -7.45 26.57
CA ASN A 402 -0.18 -6.43 27.59
C ASN A 402 0.79 -5.34 27.09
N SER A 403 1.49 -5.59 25.99
CA SER A 403 2.43 -4.64 25.37
C SER A 403 1.77 -3.72 24.35
N VAL A 404 0.51 -3.96 23.98
CA VAL A 404 -0.22 -3.14 22.99
C VAL A 404 -0.70 -1.83 23.63
N LEU A 405 -0.10 -0.71 23.24
CA LEU A 405 -0.47 0.63 23.73
C LEU A 405 -1.13 1.51 22.67
N THR A 406 -1.79 0.93 21.66
CA THR A 406 -2.52 1.66 20.60
C THR A 406 -3.45 2.76 21.15
N PHE A 407 -4.11 2.50 22.28
CA PHE A 407 -4.99 3.46 22.95
C PHE A 407 -4.42 4.02 24.27
N GLY A 408 -3.13 3.77 24.55
CA GLY A 408 -2.47 4.08 25.80
C GLY A 408 -2.97 3.24 26.98
N SER A 409 -2.42 3.52 28.17
CA SER A 409 -2.73 2.80 29.41
C SER A 409 -2.89 3.74 30.62
N GLY A 410 -3.50 3.23 31.68
CA GLY A 410 -3.69 3.90 32.97
C GLY A 410 -4.69 5.07 32.95
N ARG A 411 -4.44 6.11 33.75
CA ARG A 411 -5.33 7.30 33.87
C ARG A 411 -5.44 8.15 32.61
N ARG A 412 -4.51 7.94 31.66
CA ARG A 412 -4.36 8.75 30.44
C ARG A 412 -4.75 7.97 29.18
N THR A 413 -5.48 6.86 29.32
CA THR A 413 -6.06 6.10 28.20
C THR A 413 -6.90 7.00 27.29
N CYS A 414 -6.80 6.73 25.98
CA CYS A 414 -7.49 7.46 24.94
C CYS A 414 -8.99 7.58 25.24
N LEU A 415 -9.52 8.79 25.11
CA LEU A 415 -10.93 9.07 25.33
C LEU A 415 -11.82 8.54 24.19
N GLY A 416 -11.30 8.58 22.96
CA GLY A 416 -12.00 8.12 21.75
C GLY A 416 -11.88 6.63 21.47
N LYS A 417 -11.29 5.82 22.38
CA LYS A 417 -11.04 4.38 22.15
C LYS A 417 -12.29 3.64 21.65
N ASN A 418 -13.43 3.86 22.32
CA ASN A 418 -14.65 3.14 22.00
C ASN A 418 -15.24 3.58 20.64
N ILE A 419 -15.19 4.88 20.33
CA ILE A 419 -15.65 5.42 19.04
C ILE A 419 -14.79 4.88 17.90
N ALA A 420 -13.45 4.91 18.04
CA ALA A 420 -12.54 4.39 17.04
C ALA A 420 -12.76 2.90 16.77
N ILE A 421 -12.87 2.08 17.81
CA ILE A 421 -13.16 0.64 17.67
C ILE A 421 -14.52 0.43 17.01
N LEU A 422 -15.53 1.22 17.36
CA LEU A 422 -16.85 1.15 16.71
C LEU A 422 -16.76 1.44 15.21
N GLU A 423 -16.08 2.52 14.82
CA GLU A 423 -15.92 2.91 13.41
C GLU A 423 -15.25 1.78 12.62
N ILE A 424 -14.13 1.26 13.10
CA ILE A 424 -13.38 0.18 12.45
C ILE A 424 -14.25 -1.09 12.35
N MET A 425 -14.83 -1.52 13.46
CA MET A 425 -15.62 -2.77 13.54
C MET A 425 -16.91 -2.73 12.75
N LYS A 426 -17.43 -1.54 12.39
CA LYS A 426 -18.61 -1.43 11.53
C LYS A 426 -18.24 -1.28 10.07
N LEU A 427 -17.23 -0.46 9.76
CA LEU A 427 -16.87 -0.13 8.38
C LEU A 427 -16.19 -1.30 7.67
N VAL A 428 -15.18 -1.91 8.31
CA VAL A 428 -14.38 -2.98 7.72
C VAL A 428 -15.25 -4.15 7.24
N PRO A 429 -16.09 -4.80 8.09
CA PRO A 429 -16.92 -5.90 7.63
C PRO A 429 -18.00 -5.43 6.64
N ALA A 430 -18.52 -4.21 6.77
CA ALA A 430 -19.47 -3.69 5.79
C ALA A 430 -18.85 -3.57 4.39
N LEU A 431 -17.60 -3.13 4.27
CA LEU A 431 -16.92 -3.08 2.98
C LEU A 431 -16.68 -4.48 2.41
N ILE A 432 -16.24 -5.42 3.24
CA ILE A 432 -15.96 -6.80 2.80
C ILE A 432 -17.22 -7.56 2.39
N ILE A 433 -18.36 -7.32 3.07
CA ILE A 433 -19.65 -7.95 2.74
C ILE A 433 -20.22 -7.41 1.43
N ASN A 434 -20.12 -6.10 1.21
CA ASN A 434 -20.83 -5.44 0.11
C ASN A 434 -19.98 -5.30 -1.16
N TYR A 435 -18.66 -5.50 -1.09
CA TYR A 435 -17.75 -5.27 -2.21
C TYR A 435 -16.71 -6.38 -2.34
N GLU A 436 -16.47 -6.78 -3.59
CA GLU A 436 -15.25 -7.49 -3.96
C GLU A 436 -14.12 -6.47 -4.10
N THR A 437 -13.00 -6.70 -3.41
CA THR A 437 -11.87 -5.77 -3.36
C THR A 437 -10.58 -6.52 -3.64
N GLN A 438 -9.73 -5.93 -4.46
CA GLN A 438 -8.40 -6.43 -4.80
C GLN A 438 -7.42 -5.25 -4.79
N LEU A 439 -6.16 -5.50 -4.44
CA LEU A 439 -5.11 -4.50 -4.64
C LEU A 439 -4.80 -4.40 -6.13
N VAL A 440 -4.74 -3.17 -6.64
CA VAL A 440 -4.16 -2.90 -7.94
C VAL A 440 -2.66 -3.14 -7.81
N ASP A 441 -2.15 -4.16 -8.52
CA ASP A 441 -0.71 -4.40 -8.63
C ASP A 441 -0.15 -3.49 -9.75
N PRO A 442 0.69 -2.49 -9.43
CA PRO A 442 1.27 -1.60 -10.42
C PRO A 442 2.25 -2.31 -11.39
N ALA A 443 2.65 -3.54 -11.10
CA ALA A 443 3.43 -4.40 -11.97
C ALA A 443 2.58 -5.47 -12.68
N ARG A 444 1.24 -5.42 -12.55
CA ARG A 444 0.37 -6.40 -13.18
C ARG A 444 0.52 -6.35 -14.70
N GLY A 445 0.97 -7.46 -15.29
CA GLY A 445 1.00 -7.62 -16.74
C GLY A 445 -0.39 -7.61 -17.39
N THR A 446 -0.42 -7.49 -18.70
CA THR A 446 -1.67 -7.61 -19.48
C THR A 446 -2.21 -9.04 -19.37
N THR A 447 -3.53 -9.17 -19.27
CA THR A 447 -4.21 -10.46 -19.37
C THR A 447 -5.36 -10.40 -20.37
N LEU A 448 -5.56 -11.49 -21.11
CA LEU A 448 -6.51 -11.63 -22.20
C LEU A 448 -7.43 -12.81 -21.92
N ASP A 449 -8.74 -12.62 -21.96
CA ASP A 449 -9.68 -13.73 -21.90
C ASP A 449 -9.84 -14.32 -23.31
N LEU A 450 -9.20 -15.47 -23.53
CA LEU A 450 -9.14 -16.16 -24.82
C LEU A 450 -10.18 -17.29 -24.89
N ASN A 451 -10.71 -17.55 -26.10
CA ASN A 451 -11.58 -18.70 -26.38
C ASN A 451 -10.73 -19.93 -26.73
N PRO A 452 -10.68 -20.97 -25.87
CA PRO A 452 -9.84 -22.16 -26.04
C PRO A 452 -10.04 -22.90 -27.37
N SER A 453 -11.26 -22.89 -27.91
CA SER A 453 -11.61 -23.62 -29.14
C SER A 453 -10.89 -23.09 -30.38
N LEU A 454 -10.32 -21.88 -30.31
CA LEU A 454 -9.53 -21.30 -31.39
C LEU A 454 -8.06 -21.77 -31.38
N PHE A 455 -7.59 -22.29 -30.24
CA PHE A 455 -6.16 -22.54 -30.01
C PHE A 455 -5.84 -24.02 -29.87
N TRP A 456 -6.75 -24.83 -29.32
CA TRP A 456 -6.54 -26.26 -29.17
C TRP A 456 -7.80 -27.12 -29.27
N GLU A 457 -7.58 -28.41 -29.54
CA GLU A 457 -8.62 -29.44 -29.66
C GLU A 457 -8.20 -30.72 -28.91
N PRO A 458 -9.14 -31.44 -28.28
CA PRO A 458 -10.57 -31.14 -28.16
C PRO A 458 -10.86 -30.06 -27.09
N PRO A 459 -12.03 -29.38 -27.15
CA PRO A 459 -12.49 -28.49 -26.08
C PRO A 459 -12.76 -29.29 -24.80
N MET A 460 -12.51 -28.68 -23.65
CA MET A 460 -12.64 -29.31 -22.33
C MET A 460 -13.63 -28.55 -21.46
N LYS A 461 -14.53 -29.27 -20.82
CA LYS A 461 -15.50 -28.68 -19.90
C LYS A 461 -14.77 -28.08 -18.69
N GLY A 462 -15.15 -26.86 -18.30
CA GLY A 462 -14.45 -26.11 -17.25
C GLY A 462 -13.27 -25.28 -17.75
N LEU A 463 -12.89 -25.40 -19.04
CA LEU A 463 -12.00 -24.49 -19.75
C LEU A 463 -12.78 -23.80 -20.88
N ASP A 464 -13.87 -23.12 -20.54
CA ASP A 464 -14.72 -22.41 -21.51
C ASP A 464 -14.15 -21.01 -21.88
N VAL A 465 -13.40 -20.40 -20.95
CA VAL A 465 -12.64 -19.16 -21.11
C VAL A 465 -11.34 -19.31 -20.36
N VAL A 466 -10.21 -19.03 -20.99
CA VAL A 466 -8.89 -19.06 -20.34
C VAL A 466 -8.38 -17.63 -20.23
N LYS A 467 -8.13 -17.22 -18.99
CA LYS A 467 -7.47 -15.94 -18.70
C LYS A 467 -5.97 -16.12 -18.92
N SER A 468 -5.51 -15.68 -20.08
CA SER A 468 -4.15 -15.83 -20.53
C SER A 468 -3.31 -14.61 -20.18
N PRO A 469 -2.14 -14.76 -19.54
CA PRO A 469 -1.18 -13.67 -19.42
C PRO A 469 -0.59 -13.33 -20.78
N ASP A 470 0.07 -12.19 -20.83
CA ASP A 470 0.83 -11.73 -21.99
C ASP A 470 2.23 -11.30 -21.52
N TYR A 471 3.23 -12.09 -21.89
CA TYR A 471 4.59 -11.97 -21.35
C TYR A 471 5.51 -11.16 -22.27
N SER A 472 6.30 -10.29 -21.64
CA SER A 472 7.47 -9.64 -22.24
C SER A 472 8.71 -10.00 -21.42
N PHE A 473 9.81 -10.35 -22.09
CA PHE A 473 11.03 -10.79 -21.44
C PHE A 473 12.16 -9.79 -21.67
N LEU A 474 12.77 -9.32 -20.58
CA LEU A 474 14.01 -8.54 -20.63
C LEU A 474 15.22 -9.48 -20.55
N ILE A 475 15.95 -9.61 -21.65
CA ILE A 475 17.20 -10.38 -21.70
C ILE A 475 18.39 -9.42 -21.58
N SER A 476 19.28 -9.69 -20.64
CA SER A 476 20.46 -8.85 -20.36
C SER A 476 21.74 -9.67 -20.45
N ASN A 477 22.68 -9.20 -21.28
CA ASN A 477 24.04 -9.73 -21.38
C ASN A 477 25.05 -8.61 -21.11
N GLY A 478 25.54 -8.54 -19.87
CA GLY A 478 26.40 -7.44 -19.43
C GLY A 478 25.67 -6.09 -19.51
N ASN A 479 26.13 -5.22 -20.41
CA ASN A 479 25.55 -3.89 -20.65
C ASN A 479 24.64 -3.83 -21.89
N ARG A 480 24.34 -4.98 -22.51
CA ARG A 480 23.46 -5.07 -23.68
C ARG A 480 22.12 -5.67 -23.25
N HIS A 481 21.04 -4.98 -23.58
CA HIS A 481 19.69 -5.31 -23.11
C HIS A 481 18.73 -5.38 -24.29
N VAL A 482 18.00 -6.48 -24.41
CA VAL A 482 16.98 -6.68 -25.45
C VAL A 482 15.66 -7.10 -24.84
N LEU A 483 14.56 -6.70 -25.47
CA LEU A 483 13.23 -7.15 -25.12
C LEU A 483 12.78 -8.21 -26.12
N PHE A 484 12.28 -9.34 -25.62
CA PHE A 484 11.59 -10.36 -26.41
C PHE A 484 10.10 -10.22 -26.14
N ASP A 485 9.38 -9.79 -27.19
CA ASP A 485 8.02 -9.29 -27.18
C ASP A 485 7.79 -8.06 -26.28
N LEU A 486 6.74 -7.30 -26.59
CA LEU A 486 6.28 -6.17 -25.78
C LEU A 486 4.87 -6.39 -25.21
N GLY A 487 4.30 -7.56 -25.47
CA GLY A 487 2.91 -7.86 -25.21
C GLY A 487 1.95 -6.96 -25.99
N MET A 488 0.75 -6.78 -25.46
CA MET A 488 -0.27 -5.93 -26.03
C MET A 488 -0.03 -4.46 -25.68
N ARG A 489 -0.21 -3.61 -26.70
CA ARG A 489 -0.12 -2.16 -26.58
C ARG A 489 -1.07 -1.60 -25.52
N HIS A 490 -0.58 -0.70 -24.65
CA HIS A 490 -1.41 -0.07 -23.60
C HIS A 490 -2.60 0.71 -24.19
N ASP A 491 -2.36 1.47 -25.26
CA ASP A 491 -3.38 2.16 -26.04
C ASP A 491 -3.91 1.28 -27.20
N TRP A 492 -4.25 0.02 -26.91
CA TRP A 492 -4.73 -0.95 -27.92
C TRP A 492 -5.94 -0.46 -28.75
N GLU A 493 -6.69 0.52 -28.28
CA GLU A 493 -7.75 1.19 -29.04
C GLU A 493 -7.25 1.91 -30.30
N ASN A 494 -5.96 2.24 -30.37
CA ASN A 494 -5.29 2.85 -31.53
C ASN A 494 -4.73 1.81 -32.52
N LEU A 495 -4.91 0.51 -32.27
CA LEU A 495 -4.53 -0.53 -33.22
C LEU A 495 -5.28 -0.37 -34.55
N PRO A 496 -4.76 -0.94 -35.65
CA PRO A 496 -5.40 -0.86 -36.95
C PRO A 496 -6.87 -1.29 -36.89
N PRO A 497 -7.79 -0.63 -37.62
CA PRO A 497 -9.24 -0.85 -37.48
C PRO A 497 -9.69 -2.31 -37.63
N LYS A 498 -9.00 -3.09 -38.46
CA LYS A 498 -9.25 -4.52 -38.65
C LYS A 498 -8.91 -5.33 -37.40
N THR A 499 -7.73 -5.10 -36.83
CA THR A 499 -7.26 -5.72 -35.58
C THR A 499 -8.15 -5.31 -34.41
N LEU A 500 -8.48 -4.02 -34.28
CA LEU A 500 -9.35 -3.51 -33.23
C LEU A 500 -10.74 -4.16 -33.25
N SER A 501 -11.30 -4.35 -34.45
CA SER A 501 -12.61 -4.98 -34.63
C SER A 501 -12.59 -6.47 -34.28
N LEU A 502 -11.46 -7.16 -34.52
CA LEU A 502 -11.27 -8.54 -34.10
C LEU A 502 -11.26 -8.63 -32.56
N ILE A 503 -10.38 -7.87 -31.91
CA ILE A 503 -10.23 -7.86 -30.43
C ILE A 503 -11.58 -7.61 -29.75
N LYS A 504 -12.32 -6.58 -30.17
CA LYS A 504 -13.63 -6.23 -29.59
C LYS A 504 -14.69 -7.33 -29.73
N ASN A 505 -14.55 -8.22 -30.72
CA ASN A 505 -15.49 -9.30 -30.97
C ASN A 505 -15.09 -10.62 -30.30
N THR A 506 -13.80 -10.84 -30.03
CA THR A 506 -13.28 -12.15 -29.61
C THR A 506 -12.70 -12.18 -28.21
N THR A 507 -12.21 -11.05 -27.69
CA THR A 507 -11.31 -11.02 -26.55
C THR A 507 -11.72 -9.95 -25.56
N ASN A 508 -11.81 -10.31 -24.28
CA ASN A 508 -11.91 -9.32 -23.21
C ASN A 508 -10.48 -8.98 -22.75
N VAL A 509 -10.16 -7.69 -22.77
CA VAL A 509 -8.81 -7.19 -22.52
C VAL A 509 -8.75 -6.56 -21.15
N ASP A 510 -7.79 -7.03 -20.37
CA ASP A 510 -7.48 -6.51 -19.04
C ASP A 510 -6.03 -5.99 -19.06
N ILE A 511 -5.89 -4.75 -19.54
CA ILE A 511 -4.62 -4.15 -19.97
C ILE A 511 -3.68 -3.81 -18.81
N GLY A 512 -2.39 -4.12 -18.97
CA GLY A 512 -1.31 -3.73 -18.06
C GLY A 512 -0.64 -2.39 -18.41
N PRO A 513 0.35 -1.93 -17.64
CA PRO A 513 1.14 -0.75 -17.98
C PRO A 513 2.00 -1.01 -19.23
N ASN A 514 2.35 0.05 -19.95
CA ASN A 514 3.27 -0.07 -21.09
C ASN A 514 4.67 -0.46 -20.61
N ILE A 515 5.36 -1.37 -21.33
CA ILE A 515 6.67 -1.89 -20.94
C ILE A 515 7.72 -0.78 -20.80
N ALA A 516 7.70 0.23 -21.67
CA ALA A 516 8.59 1.38 -21.56
C ALA A 516 8.39 2.15 -20.24
N ASP A 517 7.12 2.36 -19.83
CA ASP A 517 6.79 3.02 -18.56
C ASP A 517 7.21 2.17 -17.36
N VAL A 518 7.10 0.84 -17.45
CA VAL A 518 7.58 -0.07 -16.40
C VAL A 518 9.10 0.05 -16.22
N LEU A 519 9.87 0.09 -17.31
CA LEU A 519 11.32 0.29 -17.27
C LEU A 519 11.71 1.69 -16.76
N ASP A 520 10.96 2.72 -17.15
CA ASP A 520 11.23 4.10 -16.73
C ASP A 520 10.67 4.45 -15.34
N SER A 521 9.87 3.57 -14.76
CA SER A 521 9.45 3.62 -13.36
C SER A 521 10.51 3.03 -12.42
N ASP A 522 10.35 3.24 -11.11
CA ASP A 522 11.17 2.55 -10.10
C ASP A 522 10.57 1.19 -9.69
N VAL A 523 9.52 0.72 -10.39
CA VAL A 523 8.77 -0.52 -10.07
C VAL A 523 9.60 -1.76 -10.39
N SER A 524 10.34 -1.76 -11.51
CA SER A 524 11.14 -2.92 -11.93
C SER A 524 12.26 -3.25 -10.93
N GLY A 525 12.78 -2.24 -10.21
CA GLY A 525 13.98 -2.37 -9.37
C GLY A 525 15.27 -2.67 -10.16
N LEU A 526 15.17 -2.81 -11.48
CA LEU A 526 16.25 -3.00 -12.41
C LEU A 526 16.67 -1.60 -12.85
N ASN A 527 17.93 -1.21 -12.61
CA ASN A 527 18.45 0.10 -13.01
C ASN A 527 18.71 0.18 -14.54
N ILE A 528 17.70 -0.20 -15.32
CA ILE A 528 17.66 -0.30 -16.78
C ILE A 528 16.44 0.51 -17.22
N ARG A 529 16.67 1.49 -18.10
CA ARG A 529 15.63 2.38 -18.63
C ARG A 529 15.26 1.99 -20.06
N SER A 530 14.14 2.50 -20.56
CA SER A 530 13.70 2.28 -21.96
C SER A 530 14.78 2.64 -22.99
N LYS A 531 15.57 3.68 -22.70
CA LYS A 531 16.70 4.14 -23.52
C LYS A 531 17.92 3.22 -23.53
N ASP A 532 18.02 2.29 -22.59
CA ASP A 532 19.16 1.37 -22.46
C ASP A 532 18.91 0.07 -23.24
N ILE A 533 17.72 -0.08 -23.84
CA ILE A 533 17.36 -1.22 -24.70
C ILE A 533 17.94 -1.04 -26.09
N GLU A 534 18.72 -2.01 -26.56
CA GLU A 534 19.34 -1.96 -27.90
C GLU A 534 18.40 -2.47 -28.99
N ALA A 535 17.55 -3.45 -28.68
CA ALA A 535 16.62 -4.02 -29.63
C ALA A 535 15.35 -4.58 -28.99
N ILE A 536 14.27 -4.54 -29.77
CA ILE A 536 13.00 -5.21 -29.50
C ILE A 536 12.87 -6.34 -30.52
N ILE A 537 12.67 -7.56 -30.04
CA ILE A 537 12.47 -8.75 -30.86
C ILE A 537 10.99 -9.09 -30.82
N TRP A 538 10.32 -9.07 -31.97
CA TRP A 538 8.99 -9.64 -32.09
C TRP A 538 9.12 -11.13 -32.37
N SER A 539 8.58 -11.96 -31.48
CA SER A 539 8.37 -13.38 -31.74
C SER A 539 7.52 -13.54 -33.00
N HIS A 540 6.49 -12.72 -33.15
CA HIS A 540 5.72 -12.54 -34.38
C HIS A 540 4.87 -11.26 -34.36
N HIS A 541 4.16 -11.00 -35.47
CA HIS A 541 3.50 -9.72 -35.74
C HIS A 541 2.02 -9.64 -35.31
N HIS A 542 1.59 -10.44 -34.33
CA HIS A 542 0.24 -10.33 -33.75
C HIS A 542 0.18 -9.23 -32.69
N PHE A 543 -1.05 -8.76 -32.42
CA PHE A 543 -1.31 -7.53 -31.65
C PHE A 543 -0.94 -7.63 -30.17
N ASP A 544 -0.89 -8.84 -29.66
CA ASP A 544 -0.53 -9.29 -28.32
C ASP A 544 0.98 -9.54 -28.16
N HIS A 545 1.80 -9.24 -29.16
CA HIS A 545 3.27 -9.36 -29.05
C HIS A 545 4.01 -8.08 -29.43
N THR A 546 3.36 -7.20 -30.19
CA THR A 546 4.02 -6.06 -30.85
C THR A 546 4.21 -4.84 -29.97
N GLY A 547 3.32 -4.63 -29.00
CA GLY A 547 3.30 -3.48 -28.08
C GLY A 547 3.32 -2.11 -28.76
N ASP A 548 4.02 -1.15 -28.15
CA ASP A 548 4.28 0.16 -28.75
C ASP A 548 5.78 0.48 -28.88
N PRO A 549 6.42 0.08 -29.98
CA PRO A 549 7.82 0.42 -30.26
C PRO A 549 8.08 1.93 -30.34
N SER A 550 7.06 2.77 -30.54
CA SER A 550 7.21 4.23 -30.62
C SER A 550 7.56 4.88 -29.29
N THR A 551 7.35 4.17 -28.17
CA THR A 551 7.74 4.63 -26.84
C THR A 551 9.23 4.43 -26.53
N PHE A 552 9.95 3.71 -27.39
CA PHE A 552 11.40 3.53 -27.30
C PHE A 552 12.13 4.51 -28.24
N PRO A 553 13.39 4.86 -27.96
CA PRO A 553 14.16 5.71 -28.85
C PRO A 553 14.31 5.11 -30.25
N GLU A 554 14.42 5.96 -31.27
CA GLU A 554 14.65 5.56 -32.67
C GLU A 554 15.92 4.72 -32.88
N SER A 555 16.88 4.78 -31.94
CA SER A 555 18.09 3.93 -31.94
C SER A 555 17.81 2.46 -31.63
N THR A 556 16.62 2.12 -31.14
CA THR A 556 16.23 0.75 -30.78
C THR A 556 15.87 -0.02 -32.05
N THR A 557 16.63 -1.06 -32.37
CA THR A 557 16.39 -1.87 -33.57
C THR A 557 15.17 -2.78 -33.36
N LEU A 558 14.28 -2.88 -34.36
CA LEU A 558 13.20 -3.86 -34.37
C LEU A 558 13.67 -5.13 -35.09
N VAL A 559 13.74 -6.25 -34.39
CA VAL A 559 14.18 -7.54 -34.90
C VAL A 559 12.98 -8.43 -35.16
N VAL A 560 12.87 -8.99 -36.36
CA VAL A 560 11.75 -9.83 -36.79
C VAL A 560 12.25 -11.08 -37.51
N GLY A 561 11.44 -12.14 -37.53
CA GLY A 561 11.75 -13.34 -38.28
C GLY A 561 11.56 -13.20 -39.80
N PRO A 562 11.96 -14.24 -40.56
CA PRO A 562 12.01 -14.20 -42.02
C PRO A 562 10.62 -14.08 -42.66
N GLY A 563 10.49 -13.17 -43.62
CA GLY A 563 9.27 -12.87 -44.37
C GLY A 563 8.35 -11.85 -43.68
N VAL A 564 8.62 -11.44 -42.43
CA VAL A 564 7.76 -10.52 -41.68
C VAL A 564 7.72 -9.14 -42.34
N LYS A 565 8.86 -8.67 -42.88
CA LYS A 565 8.92 -7.34 -43.51
C LYS A 565 7.95 -7.20 -44.67
N ASP A 566 7.85 -8.25 -45.49
CA ASP A 566 7.03 -8.26 -46.71
C ASP A 566 5.52 -8.38 -46.42
N VAL A 567 5.15 -9.00 -45.29
CA VAL A 567 3.73 -9.21 -44.92
C VAL A 567 3.18 -8.14 -43.98
N ALA A 568 4.02 -7.58 -43.12
CA ALA A 568 3.58 -6.63 -42.10
C ALA A 568 3.53 -5.20 -42.65
N TRP A 569 4.46 -4.79 -43.51
CA TRP A 569 4.54 -3.42 -44.03
C TRP A 569 4.32 -3.32 -45.54
N PRO A 570 3.70 -2.22 -46.04
CA PRO A 570 3.28 -1.02 -45.32
C PRO A 570 2.11 -1.25 -44.33
N GLY A 571 2.20 -0.64 -43.14
CA GLY A 571 1.23 -0.76 -42.06
C GLY A 571 0.10 0.26 -42.19
N TYR A 572 -0.77 0.35 -41.18
CA TYR A 572 -1.79 1.41 -41.11
C TYR A 572 -1.15 2.73 -40.63
N PRO A 573 -1.48 3.90 -41.21
CA PRO A 573 -2.57 4.16 -42.15
C PRO A 573 -2.24 4.00 -43.64
N THR A 574 -0.98 3.74 -44.04
CA THR A 574 -0.60 3.63 -45.46
C THR A 574 -1.34 2.49 -46.17
N SER A 575 -1.51 1.35 -45.49
CA SER A 575 -2.34 0.22 -45.90
C SER A 575 -3.61 0.17 -45.07
N THR A 576 -4.77 0.30 -45.72
CA THR A 576 -6.08 0.22 -45.03
C THR A 576 -6.40 -1.17 -44.47
N ASN A 577 -5.72 -2.21 -44.97
CA ASN A 577 -5.86 -3.60 -44.52
C ASN A 577 -4.68 -4.08 -43.67
N GLY A 578 -3.73 -3.19 -43.32
CA GLY A 578 -2.57 -3.52 -42.49
C GLY A 578 -2.99 -4.01 -41.10
N THR A 579 -2.22 -4.96 -40.56
CA THR A 579 -2.44 -5.54 -39.22
C THR A 579 -1.54 -4.91 -38.16
N VAL A 580 -0.46 -4.22 -38.58
CA VAL A 580 0.46 -3.42 -37.76
C VAL A 580 0.42 -1.93 -38.13
N LEU A 581 1.06 -1.07 -37.35
CA LEU A 581 1.10 0.38 -37.58
C LEU A 581 2.38 0.81 -38.29
N ASP A 582 2.30 1.85 -39.13
CA ASP A 582 3.50 2.49 -39.71
C ASP A 582 4.37 3.15 -38.64
N SER A 583 3.75 3.57 -37.52
CA SER A 583 4.47 4.11 -36.36
C SER A 583 5.39 3.09 -35.71
N ASP A 584 5.15 1.78 -35.92
CA ASP A 584 5.94 0.70 -35.33
C ASP A 584 7.33 0.57 -35.97
N ILE A 585 7.57 1.20 -37.14
CA ILE A 585 8.89 1.24 -37.80
C ILE A 585 9.41 2.66 -38.08
N ALA A 586 8.63 3.69 -37.74
CA ALA A 586 9.00 5.07 -37.99
C ALA A 586 10.35 5.43 -37.35
N GLY A 587 11.32 5.84 -38.17
CA GLY A 587 12.63 6.32 -37.72
C GLY A 587 13.61 5.25 -37.24
N ARG A 588 13.23 3.96 -37.24
CA ARG A 588 14.06 2.87 -36.68
C ARG A 588 14.49 1.85 -37.72
N GLU A 589 15.60 1.16 -37.43
CA GLU A 589 16.06 0.03 -38.24
C GLU A 589 15.19 -1.20 -37.97
N VAL A 590 14.71 -1.84 -39.03
CA VAL A 590 14.07 -3.16 -38.95
C VAL A 590 15.07 -4.20 -39.45
N ARG A 591 15.52 -5.11 -38.57
CA ARG A 591 16.44 -6.21 -38.89
C ARG A 591 15.65 -7.51 -39.03
N GLU A 592 15.77 -8.15 -40.18
CA GLU A 592 15.12 -9.43 -40.44
C GLU A 592 16.15 -10.55 -40.34
N ILE A 593 15.86 -11.56 -39.52
CA ILE A 593 16.77 -12.69 -39.28
C ILE A 593 16.66 -13.71 -40.41
N SER A 594 17.81 -14.24 -40.83
CA SER A 594 17.90 -15.31 -41.84
C SER A 594 18.51 -16.56 -41.22
N PHE A 595 17.86 -17.70 -41.45
CA PHE A 595 18.34 -19.03 -41.05
C PHE A 595 19.04 -19.78 -42.19
N SER A 596 19.56 -19.07 -43.19
CA SER A 596 20.26 -19.72 -44.31
C SER A 596 21.55 -20.40 -43.86
N LYS A 597 21.77 -21.66 -44.24
CA LYS A 597 22.93 -22.49 -43.82
C LYS A 597 24.32 -21.92 -44.14
N ASN A 598 24.39 -20.85 -44.94
CA ASN A 598 25.63 -20.17 -45.32
C ASN A 598 25.89 -18.89 -44.50
N ALA A 599 24.98 -18.48 -43.61
CA ALA A 599 25.18 -17.34 -42.73
C ALA A 599 26.09 -17.73 -41.54
N ALA A 600 27.07 -16.89 -41.23
CA ALA A 600 28.08 -17.16 -40.19
C ALA A 600 27.48 -17.27 -38.77
N GLU A 601 26.27 -16.78 -38.56
CA GLU A 601 25.58 -16.66 -37.27
C GLU A 601 24.49 -17.73 -37.07
N THR A 602 24.28 -18.62 -38.05
CA THR A 602 23.30 -19.72 -37.96
C THR A 602 23.92 -20.96 -37.36
N VAL A 603 23.34 -21.47 -36.28
CA VAL A 603 23.78 -22.66 -35.55
C VAL A 603 22.63 -23.67 -35.49
N GLN A 604 22.94 -24.96 -35.56
CA GLN A 604 21.93 -26.01 -35.31
C GLN A 604 21.87 -26.29 -33.81
N LEU A 605 20.73 -26.00 -33.16
CA LEU A 605 20.48 -26.34 -31.75
C LEU A 605 19.40 -27.41 -31.65
N GLY A 606 19.85 -28.65 -31.45
CA GLY A 606 18.95 -29.81 -31.46
C GLY A 606 18.14 -29.84 -32.77
N PRO A 607 16.80 -29.89 -32.71
CA PRO A 607 15.96 -29.92 -33.91
C PRO A 607 15.67 -28.54 -34.53
N PHE A 608 16.17 -27.44 -33.94
CA PHE A 608 15.94 -26.08 -34.42
C PHE A 608 17.14 -25.52 -35.17
N ASP A 609 16.86 -24.80 -36.25
CA ASP A 609 17.79 -23.83 -36.82
C ASP A 609 17.76 -22.58 -35.92
N ALA A 610 18.93 -22.14 -35.47
CA ALA A 610 19.08 -21.09 -34.47
C ALA A 610 20.00 -19.97 -34.96
N HIS A 611 19.78 -18.77 -34.45
CA HIS A 611 20.63 -17.61 -34.67
C HIS A 611 21.15 -17.11 -33.32
N ASP A 612 22.46 -17.08 -33.13
CA ASP A 612 23.08 -16.56 -31.91
C ASP A 612 23.10 -15.03 -31.93
N TYR A 613 22.24 -14.41 -31.13
CA TYR A 613 22.04 -12.96 -31.16
C TYR A 613 23.23 -12.18 -30.59
N PHE A 614 23.86 -12.69 -29.53
CA PHE A 614 25.01 -12.04 -28.88
C PHE A 614 26.35 -12.53 -29.44
N GLY A 615 26.38 -13.71 -30.09
CA GLY A 615 27.58 -14.33 -30.65
C GLY A 615 28.46 -15.04 -29.60
N ASP A 616 27.97 -15.21 -28.37
CA ASP A 616 28.66 -15.85 -27.24
C ASP A 616 27.92 -17.10 -26.71
N GLY A 617 26.86 -17.50 -27.40
CA GLY A 617 26.00 -18.61 -27.07
C GLY A 617 25.11 -18.42 -25.85
N SER A 618 24.88 -17.18 -25.41
CA SER A 618 24.00 -16.87 -24.27
C SER A 618 22.52 -16.75 -24.66
N PHE A 619 22.20 -16.33 -25.88
CA PHE A 619 20.82 -16.14 -26.32
C PHE A 619 20.65 -16.44 -27.80
N TYR A 620 19.69 -17.31 -28.10
CA TYR A 620 19.40 -17.78 -29.45
C TYR A 620 17.97 -17.45 -29.86
N LEU A 621 17.80 -17.07 -31.12
CA LEU A 621 16.51 -17.01 -31.79
C LEU A 621 16.33 -18.27 -32.63
N LEU A 622 15.21 -18.96 -32.47
CA LEU A 622 14.93 -20.26 -33.09
C LEU A 622 13.85 -20.11 -34.17
N ASP A 623 14.04 -20.78 -35.30
CA ASP A 623 13.04 -20.85 -36.38
C ASP A 623 11.87 -21.76 -36.00
N ALA A 624 10.68 -21.17 -35.82
CA ALA A 624 9.49 -21.86 -35.32
C ALA A 624 8.27 -21.68 -36.25
N PRO A 625 8.35 -22.12 -37.52
CA PRO A 625 7.29 -21.86 -38.50
C PRO A 625 5.97 -22.57 -38.16
N GLY A 626 4.87 -22.00 -38.62
CA GLY A 626 3.55 -22.63 -38.61
C GLY A 626 2.42 -21.74 -38.10
N HIS A 627 2.62 -21.06 -36.97
CA HIS A 627 1.63 -20.14 -36.40
C HIS A 627 1.42 -18.92 -37.29
N SER A 628 2.49 -18.19 -37.55
CA SER A 628 2.51 -16.98 -38.38
C SER A 628 3.80 -16.91 -39.22
N VAL A 629 3.83 -16.00 -40.20
CA VAL A 629 5.03 -15.78 -41.03
C VAL A 629 6.16 -15.26 -40.15
N GLY A 630 7.32 -15.92 -40.23
CA GLY A 630 8.52 -15.56 -39.51
C GLY A 630 8.39 -15.67 -37.98
N HIS A 631 7.57 -16.59 -37.49
CA HIS A 631 7.47 -16.85 -36.05
C HIS A 631 8.80 -17.35 -35.48
N LEU A 632 9.22 -16.76 -34.36
CA LEU A 632 10.46 -17.02 -33.65
C LEU A 632 10.19 -17.47 -32.22
N CYS A 633 11.01 -18.39 -31.72
CA CYS A 633 11.12 -18.66 -30.28
C CYS A 633 12.46 -18.15 -29.75
N GLY A 634 12.50 -17.75 -28.49
CA GLY A 634 13.74 -17.37 -27.79
C GLY A 634 14.28 -18.51 -26.94
N LEU A 635 15.60 -18.67 -26.86
CA LEU A 635 16.26 -19.61 -25.96
C LEU A 635 17.43 -18.91 -25.26
N ALA A 636 17.27 -18.62 -23.97
CA ALA A 636 18.26 -17.93 -23.16
C ALA A 636 18.96 -18.91 -22.20
N ARG A 637 20.29 -18.94 -22.22
CA ARG A 637 21.10 -19.68 -21.26
C ARG A 637 21.17 -18.90 -19.94
N VAL A 638 20.78 -19.52 -18.84
CA VAL A 638 20.71 -18.87 -17.52
C VAL A 638 21.76 -19.38 -16.52
N THR A 639 22.31 -20.58 -16.71
CA THR A 639 23.45 -21.10 -15.95
C THR A 639 24.48 -21.74 -16.88
N THR A 640 25.72 -21.93 -16.40
CA THR A 640 26.83 -22.50 -17.20
C THR A 640 27.49 -23.76 -16.61
N ASP A 641 27.01 -24.26 -15.47
CA ASP A 641 27.50 -25.50 -14.84
C ASP A 641 26.45 -26.09 -13.86
N PRO A 642 25.53 -26.95 -14.34
CA PRO A 642 25.30 -27.31 -15.74
C PRO A 642 24.69 -26.15 -16.55
N ASP A 643 24.76 -26.24 -17.88
CA ASP A 643 24.04 -25.31 -18.77
C ASP A 643 22.52 -25.55 -18.63
N THR A 644 21.79 -24.55 -18.13
CA THR A 644 20.31 -24.56 -18.12
C THR A 644 19.76 -23.39 -18.92
N PHE A 645 18.55 -23.56 -19.45
CA PHE A 645 17.96 -22.63 -20.40
C PHE A 645 16.51 -22.29 -20.07
N VAL A 646 16.10 -21.08 -20.45
CA VAL A 646 14.70 -20.66 -20.50
C VAL A 646 14.30 -20.55 -21.98
N PHE A 647 13.25 -21.27 -22.36
CA PHE A 647 12.66 -21.24 -23.69
C PHE A 647 11.40 -20.36 -23.67
N MET A 648 11.39 -19.34 -24.53
CA MET A 648 10.28 -18.39 -24.72
C MET A 648 9.57 -18.75 -26.03
N GLY A 649 8.43 -19.42 -25.93
CA GLY A 649 7.77 -20.07 -27.06
C GLY A 649 6.89 -19.16 -27.92
N GLY A 650 6.54 -17.96 -27.46
CA GLY A 650 5.48 -17.17 -28.09
C GLY A 650 4.19 -18.02 -28.23
N ASP A 651 3.57 -17.90 -29.40
CA ASP A 651 2.35 -18.63 -29.77
C ASP A 651 2.55 -20.00 -30.44
N CYS A 652 3.72 -20.64 -30.29
CA CYS A 652 3.93 -21.99 -30.82
C CYS A 652 2.86 -22.99 -30.33
N CYS A 653 2.38 -22.79 -29.11
CA CYS A 653 1.16 -23.37 -28.55
C CYS A 653 0.69 -22.53 -27.35
N HIS A 654 -0.60 -22.59 -27.02
CA HIS A 654 -1.22 -21.69 -26.04
C HIS A 654 -1.54 -22.39 -24.70
N HIS A 655 -1.18 -23.67 -24.56
CA HIS A 655 -1.42 -24.45 -23.35
C HIS A 655 -0.40 -25.57 -23.21
N ALA A 656 0.17 -25.77 -22.01
CA ALA A 656 1.17 -26.81 -21.74
C ALA A 656 0.66 -28.24 -22.03
N GLY A 657 -0.65 -28.47 -21.95
CA GLY A 657 -1.30 -29.73 -22.34
C GLY A 657 -1.15 -30.12 -23.82
N VAL A 658 -0.66 -29.22 -24.69
CA VAL A 658 -0.25 -29.54 -26.07
C VAL A 658 1.13 -30.20 -26.10
N LEU A 659 1.99 -29.88 -25.13
CA LEU A 659 3.34 -30.42 -24.99
C LEU A 659 3.36 -31.68 -24.13
N ARG A 660 2.54 -31.70 -23.07
CA ARG A 660 2.54 -32.75 -22.05
C ARG A 660 1.18 -33.48 -22.02
N PRO A 661 1.17 -34.80 -21.80
CA PRO A 661 2.31 -35.71 -21.70
C PRO A 661 3.05 -35.87 -23.03
N SER A 662 4.30 -36.31 -22.97
CA SER A 662 5.09 -36.64 -24.15
C SER A 662 5.87 -37.94 -23.97
N ARG A 663 6.48 -38.45 -25.06
CA ARG A 663 7.40 -39.60 -24.98
C ARG A 663 8.62 -39.36 -24.08
N TYR A 664 8.96 -38.10 -23.83
CA TYR A 664 10.09 -37.71 -23.00
C TYR A 664 9.69 -37.40 -21.56
N LEU A 665 8.46 -36.89 -21.36
CA LEU A 665 7.85 -36.61 -20.07
C LEU A 665 6.49 -37.33 -19.96
N PRO A 666 6.49 -38.64 -19.72
CA PRO A 666 5.26 -39.39 -19.50
C PRO A 666 4.65 -39.08 -18.13
N LEU A 667 3.35 -39.31 -17.96
CA LEU A 667 2.70 -39.12 -16.66
C LEU A 667 3.30 -40.04 -15.58
N PRO A 668 3.65 -39.51 -14.39
CA PRO A 668 4.04 -40.34 -13.26
C PRO A 668 2.85 -41.20 -12.82
N PHE A 669 3.10 -42.47 -12.51
CA PHE A 669 2.08 -43.37 -11.97
C PHE A 669 1.51 -42.82 -10.64
N SER A 670 0.19 -42.63 -10.55
CA SER A 670 -0.56 -42.85 -9.30
C SER A 670 -2.03 -43.10 -9.63
N GLU A 671 -2.49 -44.34 -9.45
CA GLU A 671 -3.91 -44.59 -9.24
C GLU A 671 -4.36 -43.79 -8.00
N GLY A 672 -5.33 -42.89 -8.17
CA GLY A 672 -6.14 -42.36 -7.07
C GLY A 672 -5.74 -41.02 -6.46
N SER A 673 -5.89 -39.91 -7.20
CA SER A 673 -6.19 -38.62 -6.58
C SER A 673 -7.66 -38.27 -6.81
N GLU A 674 -8.52 -38.49 -5.81
CA GLU A 674 -9.97 -38.25 -5.87
C GLU A 674 -10.38 -36.76 -5.78
N ASP A 675 -9.46 -35.80 -5.76
CA ASP A 675 -9.77 -34.44 -5.27
C ASP A 675 -9.84 -33.31 -6.33
N SER A 676 -9.96 -33.60 -7.64
CA SER A 676 -10.23 -32.53 -8.63
C SER A 676 -11.05 -33.03 -9.83
N SER A 677 -12.19 -32.38 -10.10
CA SER A 677 -13.07 -32.74 -11.23
C SER A 677 -12.40 -32.52 -12.59
N LEU A 678 -11.44 -31.60 -12.68
CA LEU A 678 -10.72 -31.28 -13.92
C LEU A 678 -9.71 -32.38 -14.27
N CYS A 679 -9.00 -32.92 -13.27
CA CYS A 679 -8.03 -34.01 -13.46
C CYS A 679 -8.71 -35.28 -14.01
N ALA A 680 -9.88 -35.64 -13.48
CA ALA A 680 -10.65 -36.78 -13.98
C ALA A 680 -11.11 -36.60 -15.44
N GLU A 681 -11.42 -35.36 -15.85
CA GLU A 681 -11.85 -35.05 -17.22
C GLU A 681 -10.66 -35.01 -18.21
N MET A 682 -9.48 -34.54 -17.76
CA MET A 682 -8.21 -34.65 -18.50
C MET A 682 -7.76 -36.11 -18.72
N GLU A 683 -7.97 -36.99 -17.74
CA GLU A 683 -7.71 -38.43 -17.91
C GLU A 683 -8.68 -39.09 -18.89
N SER A 684 -9.94 -38.64 -18.91
CA SER A 684 -10.99 -39.19 -19.79
C SER A 684 -10.82 -38.83 -21.28
N THR A 685 -10.07 -37.76 -21.58
CA THR A 685 -9.79 -37.29 -22.95
C THR A 685 -8.56 -37.98 -23.57
N GLN A 686 -7.83 -38.80 -22.82
CA GLN A 686 -6.69 -39.56 -23.35
C GLN A 686 -7.13 -40.75 -24.22
N GLY A 687 -6.62 -40.78 -25.45
CA GLY A 687 -6.59 -42.01 -26.25
C GLY A 687 -5.50 -42.96 -25.75
N SER A 688 -5.81 -43.84 -24.81
CA SER A 688 -5.05 -45.06 -24.42
C SER A 688 -3.55 -44.98 -24.04
N ALA A 689 -2.78 -43.93 -24.35
CA ALA A 689 -1.31 -43.91 -24.23
C ALA A 689 -0.80 -42.79 -23.29
N LYS A 690 0.07 -43.16 -22.35
CA LYS A 690 0.67 -42.29 -21.31
C LYS A 690 1.61 -41.19 -21.84
N THR A 691 1.80 -41.16 -23.14
CA THR A 691 2.76 -40.32 -23.86
C THR A 691 2.08 -39.36 -24.82
N ASP A 692 0.75 -39.44 -24.94
CA ASP A 692 -0.01 -38.62 -25.86
C ASP A 692 -0.48 -37.36 -25.15
N ALA A 693 -0.19 -36.20 -25.74
CA ALA A 693 -0.58 -34.89 -25.24
C ALA A 693 -2.09 -34.79 -25.06
N PHE A 694 -2.54 -34.05 -24.03
CA PHE A 694 -3.97 -33.85 -23.77
C PHE A 694 -4.67 -33.09 -24.89
N PHE A 695 -3.93 -32.19 -25.55
CA PHE A 695 -4.44 -31.32 -26.58
C PHE A 695 -3.59 -31.37 -27.84
N ARG A 696 -4.19 -30.96 -28.96
CA ARG A 696 -3.52 -30.65 -30.22
C ARG A 696 -3.77 -29.19 -30.56
N VAL A 697 -2.83 -28.55 -31.24
CA VAL A 697 -3.03 -27.19 -31.77
C VAL A 697 -4.24 -27.20 -32.69
N SER A 698 -5.11 -26.18 -32.63
CA SER A 698 -6.24 -26.06 -33.55
C SER A 698 -5.77 -25.50 -34.90
N PRO A 699 -6.33 -25.96 -36.04
CA PRO A 699 -6.07 -25.36 -37.34
C PRO A 699 -6.68 -23.95 -37.50
N ALA A 700 -7.54 -23.49 -36.59
CA ALA A 700 -8.32 -22.26 -36.75
C ALA A 700 -7.48 -20.98 -36.81
N LEU A 701 -6.38 -20.90 -36.04
CA LEU A 701 -5.50 -19.72 -35.97
C LEU A 701 -4.07 -19.99 -36.45
N THR A 702 -3.78 -21.17 -37.00
CA THR A 702 -2.46 -21.49 -37.56
C THR A 702 -2.40 -21.22 -39.07
N LEU A 703 -1.39 -20.48 -39.52
CA LEU A 703 -1.15 -20.25 -40.94
C LEU A 703 -0.83 -21.55 -41.71
N ASN A 704 0.03 -22.39 -41.16
CA ASN A 704 0.38 -23.71 -41.69
C ASN A 704 0.37 -24.75 -40.57
N HIS A 705 -0.76 -25.44 -40.47
CA HIS A 705 -1.01 -26.43 -39.42
C HIS A 705 0.03 -27.56 -39.39
N GLY A 706 0.51 -28.03 -40.54
CA GLY A 706 1.51 -29.10 -40.59
C GLY A 706 2.86 -28.67 -40.02
N GLN A 707 3.30 -27.44 -40.32
CA GLN A 707 4.53 -26.88 -39.75
C GLN A 707 4.38 -26.56 -38.26
N ALA A 708 3.21 -26.09 -37.82
CA ALA A 708 2.95 -25.83 -36.41
C ALA A 708 3.05 -27.11 -35.56
N LEU A 709 2.51 -28.23 -36.06
CA LEU A 709 2.67 -29.53 -35.41
C LEU A 709 4.12 -30.01 -35.38
N GLU A 710 4.89 -29.78 -36.44
CA GLU A 710 6.32 -30.09 -36.47
C GLU A 710 7.07 -29.29 -35.40
N THR A 711 6.83 -27.98 -35.31
CA THR A 711 7.40 -27.09 -34.29
C THR A 711 7.07 -27.58 -32.87
N VAL A 712 5.82 -27.96 -32.60
CA VAL A 712 5.42 -28.54 -31.30
C VAL A 712 6.21 -29.81 -30.97
N GLU A 713 6.40 -30.71 -31.94
CA GLU A 713 7.21 -31.91 -31.72
C GLU A 713 8.68 -31.59 -31.42
N LYS A 714 9.24 -30.56 -32.06
CA LYS A 714 10.60 -30.08 -31.76
C LYS A 714 10.71 -29.55 -30.32
N ILE A 715 9.69 -28.83 -29.83
CA ILE A 715 9.64 -28.31 -28.46
C ILE A 715 9.58 -29.45 -27.44
N LYS A 716 8.79 -30.50 -27.70
CA LYS A 716 8.72 -31.69 -26.83
C LYS A 716 10.09 -32.35 -26.63
N VAL A 717 10.97 -32.33 -27.66
CA VAL A 717 12.35 -32.82 -27.53
C VAL A 717 13.16 -31.96 -26.57
N LEU A 718 13.07 -30.63 -26.69
CA LEU A 718 13.79 -29.69 -25.82
C LEU A 718 13.33 -29.80 -24.37
N GLU A 719 12.02 -29.81 -24.14
CA GLU A 719 11.43 -29.94 -22.81
C GLU A 719 11.84 -31.26 -22.14
N GLY A 720 11.91 -32.34 -22.92
CA GLY A 720 12.35 -33.65 -22.48
C GLY A 720 13.78 -33.75 -21.99
N SER A 721 14.62 -32.73 -22.22
CA SER A 721 16.01 -32.71 -21.76
C SER A 721 16.17 -32.55 -20.25
N GLY A 722 15.17 -31.96 -19.57
CA GLY A 722 15.24 -31.62 -18.14
C GLY A 722 16.04 -30.35 -17.82
N GLU A 723 16.79 -29.80 -18.78
CA GLU A 723 17.64 -28.61 -18.62
C GLU A 723 17.00 -27.33 -19.19
N VAL A 724 15.80 -27.45 -19.78
CA VAL A 724 15.08 -26.34 -20.43
C VAL A 724 13.76 -26.09 -19.71
N PHE A 725 13.60 -24.88 -19.18
CA PHE A 725 12.34 -24.40 -18.65
C PHE A 725 11.52 -23.73 -19.77
N VAL A 726 10.41 -24.35 -20.15
CA VAL A 726 9.56 -23.89 -21.25
C VAL A 726 8.49 -22.94 -20.74
N ILE A 727 8.44 -21.75 -21.33
CA ILE A 727 7.44 -20.71 -21.08
C ILE A 727 6.69 -20.45 -22.39
N LEU A 728 5.36 -20.55 -22.35
CA LEU A 728 4.47 -20.19 -23.46
C LEU A 728 3.85 -18.82 -23.15
N ALA A 729 3.62 -18.00 -24.18
CA ALA A 729 3.18 -16.61 -24.00
C ALA A 729 1.89 -16.46 -23.20
N HIS A 730 1.01 -17.45 -23.30
CA HIS A 730 -0.33 -17.45 -22.73
C HIS A 730 -0.55 -18.50 -21.64
N ASP A 731 0.53 -19.06 -21.08
CA ASP A 731 0.44 -20.02 -19.97
C ASP A 731 0.36 -19.29 -18.62
N GLY A 732 -0.83 -19.33 -18.01
CA GLY A 732 -1.12 -18.74 -16.70
C GLY A 732 -0.66 -19.56 -15.50
N THR A 733 0.09 -20.66 -15.68
CA THR A 733 0.56 -21.51 -14.58
C THR A 733 1.93 -21.11 -14.00
N LEU A 734 2.53 -20.03 -14.52
CA LEU A 734 3.82 -19.47 -14.08
C LEU A 734 3.75 -18.64 -12.80
#